data_AF-A0A928DTS3-F1
#
_entry.id   AF-A0A928DTS3-F1
#
_cell.length_a   1.000
_cell.length_b   1.000
_cell.length_c   1.000
_cell.angle_alpha   90.00
_cell.angle_beta   90.00
_cell.angle_gamma   90.00
#
_symmetry.space_group_name_H-M   'P 1'
#
loop_
_entity.id
_entity.type
_entity.pdbx_description
1 polymer ?
#
loop_
_entity_poly.entity_id
_entity_poly.type
_entity_poly.pdbx_seq_one_letter_code
_entity_poly.pdbx_strand_id
1 'polypeptide(L)'
;MNIVPQILRNAVSGVFPVLFLSMTILSISVGLAAENEDPLAESFLSALEGATSTGQVADFARKCAEREDLGVSPLRQLKAVSGTRPLADALAAETIWKLFTMKKWNDGLCELASELLDSPDPAAVAYADWALSIRTGWENSSETVPWSEELAEKPNWFAKWLTFPTERFAELDYWRVAGNYGVHHSLDALRSSTRKFMARTDGLLREILNSEKTTPEKRRVLETYRADADAVLQQIMQTEDMLTARQLYVKFRLAARKIVMANPDLDFQEILFTKRHSAHGLRNITGSQYPWTHKPGGDLCVKRGFDPEDPVRGILDGRLGPGHVHGTDLHWDGKRIVFGYAQQPVWPLPKPTHTGDAHWFFELRPQTPPLHLYEVSVDGSGLRQITDDPYWGDFEPTYASDGSIVFASDRSSRSSECGNFRADHSVINLFRCEADGSGIRMLSDNKDIDRYPRALANGLIGYTRWEYQERHFTEVHAFWTIRPDGTYAEAAYKQHIKVPWGLRDVRDIPNSNRYIAVATGHHTLAYGQLVLFDLLGGPNDASRMTTLTPNITTGEGPSVKNRVPQGGLVENVGRYAGPHPVSETVFLASWSGCIPAHNGRLGGDTQFAIYLVDVYGNRELVHRERILSCDFATPIKSRPRPYQIADGRILANAPAQSRKEMQTANSEFPHPICYVSDVNVGLPKEEQGKARYLRIMQRVGWPMDQEIGAMRWAPGNAWEQIFGYWAWAPAREVGTVPVEEDGSCWFYLPSNLPVYFQLLDENRLEIRRMRSHITLEEGESRGCIGCHETRAQVVAPQPGKLPKAFLHSPMTPQEPEWGSENLLAFETHIQPIFDRHCITCHGPGNPDGPDAPAAKMNLTSEIDPTTGMMRSYSTLFPHGKKSGSMVSTEENMLMVSVSNKHSGAEISQVRQFGSSRSRLIRHLLDDPEHAQEVRGKMSEEEWIRLVTWVDANAPYYDTFFNRRDPENPIPSRSIRKTFPISYYHQNTK
;
A
#
# COMPACT_ATOMS: atom_id res chain seq x y z
N MET A 1 26.35 11.62 -57.54
CA MET A 1 27.18 11.04 -58.61
C MET A 1 27.53 9.61 -58.22
N ASN A 2 26.95 8.62 -58.91
CA ASN A 2 27.58 7.41 -59.48
C ASN A 2 28.91 6.91 -58.83
N ILE A 3 29.20 5.64 -58.49
CA ILE A 3 28.90 4.30 -59.06
C ILE A 3 29.67 3.28 -58.13
N VAL A 4 29.05 2.24 -57.49
CA VAL A 4 29.09 0.76 -57.85
C VAL A 4 30.26 -0.04 -57.13
N PRO A 5 30.20 -1.38 -56.86
CA PRO A 5 29.70 -2.00 -55.59
C PRO A 5 30.45 -3.35 -55.20
N GLN A 6 29.71 -4.31 -54.58
CA GLN A 6 29.86 -5.80 -54.65
C GLN A 6 30.74 -6.45 -53.52
N ILE A 7 30.34 -7.47 -52.71
CA ILE A 7 29.77 -8.80 -53.01
C ILE A 7 29.25 -9.56 -51.74
N LEU A 8 28.04 -10.13 -51.87
CA LEU A 8 27.47 -11.45 -51.44
C LEU A 8 27.29 -11.91 -49.95
N ARG A 9 25.98 -12.02 -49.61
CA ARG A 9 25.15 -13.22 -49.31
C ARG A 9 25.00 -13.81 -47.89
N ASN A 10 23.70 -13.88 -47.56
CA ASN A 10 22.91 -14.91 -46.87
C ASN A 10 23.01 -14.96 -45.34
N ALA A 11 21.93 -15.05 -44.56
CA ALA A 11 20.48 -15.26 -44.76
C ALA A 11 19.87 -15.27 -43.33
N VAL A 12 18.61 -15.03 -42.96
CA VAL A 12 17.31 -14.76 -43.61
C VAL A 12 16.34 -14.46 -42.43
N SER A 13 15.77 -13.25 -42.38
CA SER A 13 14.33 -12.90 -42.45
C SER A 13 13.43 -13.31 -41.26
N GLY A 14 12.49 -12.51 -40.77
CA GLY A 14 11.98 -11.21 -41.21
C GLY A 14 10.73 -10.84 -40.40
N VAL A 15 10.57 -9.54 -40.16
CA VAL A 15 9.43 -8.88 -39.48
C VAL A 15 8.74 -7.96 -40.49
N PHE A 16 7.43 -7.78 -40.32
CA PHE A 16 6.50 -6.70 -40.76
C PHE A 16 7.08 -5.41 -41.39
N PRO A 17 6.27 -4.66 -42.18
CA PRO A 17 5.69 -3.44 -41.59
C PRO A 17 4.30 -2.99 -42.09
N VAL A 18 3.79 -2.04 -41.31
CA VAL A 18 2.55 -1.24 -41.29
C VAL A 18 2.38 -0.32 -42.51
N LEU A 19 1.12 0.03 -42.88
CA LEU A 19 0.73 1.38 -43.35
C LEU A 19 -0.80 1.66 -43.24
N PHE A 20 -1.10 2.91 -42.92
CA PHE A 20 -2.38 3.58 -42.60
C PHE A 20 -3.22 3.97 -43.84
N LEU A 21 -4.57 4.05 -43.70
CA LEU A 21 -5.39 5.17 -44.20
C LEU A 21 -6.81 5.23 -43.58
N SER A 22 -7.34 6.45 -43.47
CA SER A 22 -8.50 6.96 -42.72
C SER A 22 -9.87 6.97 -43.44
N MET A 23 -10.92 6.52 -42.71
CA MET A 23 -12.16 7.21 -42.28
C MET A 23 -13.22 7.83 -43.26
N THR A 24 -14.45 7.30 -43.14
CA THR A 24 -15.81 7.94 -43.06
C THR A 24 -16.75 8.10 -44.28
N ILE A 25 -18.05 7.82 -43.98
CA ILE A 25 -19.35 8.24 -44.57
C ILE A 25 -20.11 7.17 -45.40
N LEU A 26 -21.18 6.57 -44.84
CA LEU A 26 -22.59 6.87 -45.16
C LEU A 26 -23.57 5.99 -44.35
N SER A 27 -24.51 6.65 -43.66
CA SER A 27 -25.74 6.05 -43.13
C SER A 27 -26.85 6.19 -44.16
N ILE A 28 -27.54 5.10 -44.52
CA ILE A 28 -28.88 5.13 -45.12
C ILE A 28 -29.71 4.04 -44.46
N SER A 29 -30.90 4.43 -43.98
CA SER A 29 -31.91 3.56 -43.40
C SER A 29 -32.91 3.06 -44.45
N VAL A 30 -33.58 1.96 -44.08
CA VAL A 30 -34.88 1.43 -44.57
C VAL A 30 -34.83 0.40 -45.71
N GLY A 31 -35.28 -0.82 -45.40
CA GLY A 31 -36.14 -1.57 -46.31
C GLY A 31 -35.91 -3.09 -46.38
N LEU A 32 -36.87 -3.81 -45.80
CA LEU A 32 -37.38 -5.14 -46.20
C LEU A 32 -36.72 -6.39 -45.62
N ALA A 33 -37.61 -7.18 -45.01
CA ALA A 33 -37.42 -8.54 -44.54
C ALA A 33 -36.89 -9.45 -45.65
N ALA A 34 -35.78 -10.12 -45.36
CA ALA A 34 -35.44 -11.41 -45.92
C ALA A 34 -34.62 -12.14 -44.86
N GLU A 35 -35.14 -13.28 -44.41
CA GLU A 35 -34.39 -14.30 -43.67
C GLU A 35 -33.20 -14.72 -44.53
N ASN A 36 -32.04 -14.11 -44.30
CA ASN A 36 -30.77 -14.62 -44.77
C ASN A 36 -30.10 -15.29 -43.58
N GLU A 37 -30.23 -16.61 -43.50
CA GLU A 37 -29.43 -17.46 -42.63
C GLU A 37 -27.95 -17.21 -42.97
N ASP A 38 -27.19 -16.72 -41.99
CA ASP A 38 -25.75 -16.51 -42.11
C ASP A 38 -25.06 -17.90 -42.26
N PRO A 39 -24.44 -18.22 -43.40
CA PRO A 39 -23.78 -19.51 -43.62
C PRO A 39 -22.65 -19.79 -42.62
N LEU A 40 -22.07 -18.72 -42.03
CA LEU A 40 -21.12 -18.84 -40.94
C LEU A 40 -21.82 -19.22 -39.63
N ALA A 41 -23.02 -18.72 -39.35
CA ALA A 41 -23.80 -19.12 -38.17
C ALA A 41 -24.13 -20.62 -38.21
N GLU A 42 -24.50 -21.18 -39.37
CA GLU A 42 -24.69 -22.64 -39.53
C GLU A 42 -23.39 -23.44 -39.32
N SER A 43 -22.26 -22.97 -39.87
CA SER A 43 -20.94 -23.56 -39.61
C SER A 43 -20.54 -23.50 -38.13
N PHE A 44 -20.91 -22.42 -37.43
CA PHE A 44 -20.69 -22.22 -36.00
C PHE A 44 -21.61 -23.10 -35.14
N LEU A 45 -22.87 -23.27 -35.53
CA LEU A 45 -23.84 -24.16 -34.87
C LEU A 45 -23.44 -25.63 -35.05
N SER A 46 -23.00 -26.02 -36.23
CA SER A 46 -22.48 -27.37 -36.50
C SER A 46 -21.22 -27.67 -35.67
N ALA A 47 -20.33 -26.68 -35.52
CA ALA A 47 -19.17 -26.79 -34.63
C ALA A 47 -19.55 -26.87 -33.13
N LEU A 48 -20.63 -26.19 -32.73
CA LEU A 48 -21.21 -26.23 -31.38
C LEU A 48 -21.91 -27.56 -31.06
N GLU A 49 -22.68 -28.11 -32.02
CA GLU A 49 -23.38 -29.39 -31.88
C GLU A 49 -22.40 -30.57 -31.76
N GLY A 50 -21.20 -30.44 -32.33
CA GLY A 50 -20.11 -31.41 -32.27
C GLY A 50 -19.05 -31.16 -31.18
N ALA A 51 -19.11 -30.03 -30.45
CA ALA A 51 -18.14 -29.70 -29.40
C ALA A 51 -18.34 -30.60 -28.18
N THR A 52 -17.48 -31.61 -28.04
CA THR A 52 -17.54 -32.61 -26.97
C THR A 52 -16.33 -32.55 -26.02
N SER A 53 -15.38 -31.65 -26.28
CA SER A 53 -14.14 -31.52 -25.51
C SER A 53 -13.82 -30.08 -25.08
N THR A 54 -13.09 -29.96 -23.96
CA THR A 54 -12.63 -28.70 -23.36
C THR A 54 -11.82 -27.82 -24.33
N GLY A 55 -11.03 -28.43 -25.21
CA GLY A 55 -10.26 -27.71 -26.23
C GLY A 55 -11.14 -27.05 -27.30
N GLN A 56 -12.24 -27.69 -27.69
CA GLN A 56 -13.17 -27.16 -28.71
C GLN A 56 -14.04 -26.03 -28.16
N VAL A 57 -14.45 -26.08 -26.89
CA VAL A 57 -15.23 -25.01 -26.23
C VAL A 57 -14.36 -23.79 -25.92
N ALA A 58 -13.11 -23.99 -25.48
CA ALA A 58 -12.15 -22.91 -25.30
C ALA A 58 -11.79 -22.25 -26.65
N ASP A 59 -11.66 -23.05 -27.71
CA ASP A 59 -11.47 -22.57 -29.07
C ASP A 59 -12.71 -21.83 -29.60
N PHE A 60 -13.92 -22.31 -29.29
CA PHE A 60 -15.18 -21.62 -29.60
C PHE A 60 -15.28 -20.28 -28.88
N ALA A 61 -15.05 -20.24 -27.57
CA ALA A 61 -15.07 -19.00 -26.80
C ALA A 61 -13.97 -18.01 -27.26
N ARG A 62 -12.78 -18.52 -27.64
CA ARG A 62 -11.70 -17.73 -28.24
C ARG A 62 -12.09 -17.18 -29.62
N LYS A 63 -12.62 -18.02 -30.52
CA LYS A 63 -13.13 -17.60 -31.83
C LYS A 63 -14.28 -16.60 -31.69
N CYS A 64 -15.12 -16.75 -30.67
CA CYS A 64 -16.16 -15.79 -30.36
C CYS A 64 -15.59 -14.47 -29.80
N ALA A 65 -14.53 -14.55 -28.99
CA ALA A 65 -13.81 -13.41 -28.47
C ALA A 65 -13.05 -12.63 -29.55
N GLU A 66 -12.65 -13.27 -30.65
CA GLU A 66 -12.00 -12.64 -31.81
C GLU A 66 -12.98 -11.94 -32.74
N ARG A 67 -14.29 -12.25 -32.64
CA ARG A 67 -15.37 -11.64 -33.40
C ARG A 67 -15.93 -10.43 -32.63
N GLU A 68 -16.15 -9.30 -33.31
CA GLU A 68 -16.88 -8.13 -32.76
C GLU A 68 -18.38 -8.20 -33.04
N ASP A 69 -18.78 -9.11 -33.93
CA ASP A 69 -20.11 -9.24 -34.53
C ASP A 69 -20.92 -10.43 -33.99
N LEU A 70 -20.45 -11.14 -32.96
CA LEU A 70 -21.21 -12.25 -32.38
C LEU A 70 -22.48 -11.73 -31.70
N GLY A 71 -23.58 -11.80 -32.45
CA GLY A 71 -24.89 -11.34 -32.02
C GLY A 71 -25.58 -12.31 -31.05
N VAL A 72 -26.79 -11.93 -30.65
CA VAL A 72 -27.66 -12.72 -29.77
C VAL A 72 -28.15 -14.02 -30.44
N SER A 73 -28.25 -14.03 -31.78
CA SER A 73 -28.90 -15.12 -32.54
C SER A 73 -28.22 -16.49 -32.39
N PRO A 74 -26.89 -16.65 -32.57
CA PRO A 74 -26.24 -17.96 -32.42
C PRO A 74 -26.34 -18.52 -30.99
N LEU A 75 -26.31 -17.66 -29.96
CA LEU A 75 -26.47 -18.10 -28.57
C LEU A 75 -27.92 -18.45 -28.23
N ARG A 76 -28.90 -17.75 -28.83
CA ARG A 76 -30.32 -18.12 -28.72
C ARG A 76 -30.61 -19.44 -29.43
N GLN A 77 -29.98 -19.71 -30.58
CA GLN A 77 -30.07 -21.01 -31.25
C GLN A 77 -29.45 -22.12 -30.41
N LEU A 78 -28.25 -21.91 -29.85
CA LEU A 78 -27.64 -22.85 -28.90
C LEU A 78 -28.58 -23.16 -27.72
N LYS A 79 -29.18 -22.12 -27.13
CA LYS A 79 -30.20 -22.25 -26.09
C LYS A 79 -31.48 -22.91 -26.61
N ALA A 80 -31.91 -22.73 -27.84
CA ALA A 80 -33.10 -23.38 -28.39
C ALA A 80 -32.94 -24.91 -28.53
N VAL A 81 -31.71 -25.40 -28.70
CA VAL A 81 -31.38 -26.85 -28.66
C VAL A 81 -31.49 -27.44 -27.23
N SER A 82 -31.63 -26.59 -26.19
CA SER A 82 -31.70 -26.98 -24.76
C SER A 82 -32.84 -27.93 -24.42
N GLY A 83 -33.91 -28.00 -25.23
CA GLY A 83 -34.98 -28.98 -25.07
C GLY A 83 -34.51 -30.44 -25.07
N THR A 84 -33.25 -30.69 -25.48
CA THR A 84 -32.64 -32.02 -25.51
C THR A 84 -31.27 -32.15 -24.82
N ARG A 85 -30.62 -31.05 -24.37
CA ARG A 85 -29.24 -31.07 -23.82
C ARG A 85 -28.97 -29.95 -22.78
N PRO A 86 -28.97 -30.25 -21.46
CA PRO A 86 -28.68 -29.29 -20.38
C PRO A 86 -27.30 -28.61 -20.43
N LEU A 87 -26.33 -29.20 -21.15
CA LEU A 87 -25.00 -28.61 -21.34
C LEU A 87 -25.06 -27.23 -22.03
N ALA A 88 -26.07 -27.01 -22.88
CA ALA A 88 -26.19 -25.83 -23.73
C ALA A 88 -26.38 -24.52 -22.95
N ASP A 89 -27.23 -24.50 -21.92
CA ASP A 89 -27.48 -23.31 -21.09
C ASP A 89 -26.21 -22.87 -20.36
N ALA A 90 -25.51 -23.82 -19.74
CA ALA A 90 -24.27 -23.53 -19.03
C ALA A 90 -23.16 -23.03 -19.96
N LEU A 91 -23.06 -23.58 -21.17
CA LEU A 91 -22.10 -23.12 -22.19
C LEU A 91 -22.44 -21.71 -22.69
N ALA A 92 -23.72 -21.43 -22.93
CA ALA A 92 -24.19 -20.11 -23.34
C ALA A 92 -23.88 -19.08 -22.24
N ALA A 93 -24.24 -19.37 -20.99
CA ALA A 93 -23.98 -18.50 -19.85
C ALA A 93 -22.48 -18.27 -19.61
N GLU A 94 -21.66 -19.33 -19.66
CA GLU A 94 -20.20 -19.21 -19.55
C GLU A 94 -19.60 -18.36 -20.67
N THR A 95 -20.11 -18.50 -21.91
CA THR A 95 -19.65 -17.69 -23.05
C THR A 95 -19.99 -16.21 -22.85
N ILE A 96 -21.22 -15.90 -22.39
CA ILE A 96 -21.63 -14.52 -22.07
C ILE A 96 -20.73 -13.96 -20.96
N TRP A 97 -20.51 -14.71 -19.88
CA TRP A 97 -19.61 -14.31 -18.79
C TRP A 97 -18.19 -13.99 -19.29
N LYS A 98 -17.61 -14.86 -20.13
CA LYS A 98 -16.29 -14.61 -20.74
C LYS A 98 -16.28 -13.35 -21.61
N LEU A 99 -17.27 -13.15 -22.46
CA LEU A 99 -17.42 -11.91 -23.24
C LEU A 99 -17.43 -10.67 -22.33
N PHE A 100 -18.15 -10.74 -21.21
CA PHE A 100 -18.26 -9.61 -20.28
C PHE A 100 -16.96 -9.35 -19.54
N THR A 101 -16.18 -10.38 -19.18
CA THR A 101 -14.81 -10.17 -18.63
C THR A 101 -13.88 -9.45 -19.60
N MET A 102 -14.13 -9.56 -20.91
CA MET A 102 -13.41 -8.85 -21.97
C MET A 102 -14.03 -7.51 -22.35
N LYS A 103 -15.03 -7.05 -21.59
CA LYS A 103 -15.80 -5.81 -21.86
C LYS A 103 -16.58 -5.82 -23.16
N LYS A 104 -17.04 -7.00 -23.58
CA LYS A 104 -17.92 -7.18 -24.73
C LYS A 104 -19.33 -7.51 -24.24
N TRP A 105 -20.19 -6.50 -24.17
CA TRP A 105 -21.60 -6.65 -23.78
C TRP A 105 -22.51 -5.72 -24.57
N ASN A 106 -23.80 -6.08 -24.65
CA ASN A 106 -24.89 -5.25 -25.16
C ASN A 106 -26.19 -5.65 -24.44
N ASP A 107 -27.26 -4.88 -24.63
CA ASP A 107 -28.53 -5.15 -23.96
C ASP A 107 -29.13 -6.51 -24.33
N GLY A 108 -28.98 -6.95 -25.58
CA GLY A 108 -29.47 -8.27 -26.02
C GLY A 108 -28.78 -9.44 -25.31
N LEU A 109 -27.47 -9.35 -25.06
CA LEU A 109 -26.73 -10.34 -24.26
C LEU A 109 -27.15 -10.30 -22.79
N CYS A 110 -27.54 -9.13 -22.27
CA CYS A 110 -28.01 -8.99 -20.90
C CYS A 110 -29.43 -9.55 -20.72
N GLU A 111 -30.31 -9.34 -21.70
CA GLU A 111 -31.62 -10.00 -21.74
C GLU A 111 -31.45 -11.52 -21.79
N LEU A 112 -30.57 -12.04 -22.67
CA LEU A 112 -30.30 -13.48 -22.72
C LEU A 112 -29.74 -14.03 -21.40
N ALA A 113 -28.80 -13.32 -20.76
CA ALA A 113 -28.30 -13.69 -19.43
C ALA A 113 -29.43 -13.68 -18.39
N SER A 114 -30.29 -12.67 -18.41
CA SER A 114 -31.42 -12.58 -17.49
C SER A 114 -32.46 -13.69 -17.71
N GLU A 115 -32.69 -14.12 -18.95
CA GLU A 115 -33.49 -15.31 -19.23
C GLU A 115 -32.83 -16.60 -18.67
N LEU A 116 -31.50 -16.70 -18.71
CA LEU A 116 -30.75 -17.86 -18.19
C LEU A 116 -30.74 -17.96 -16.65
N LEU A 117 -31.17 -16.91 -15.94
CA LEU A 117 -31.40 -16.98 -14.48
C LEU A 117 -32.51 -17.98 -14.10
N ASP A 118 -33.39 -18.34 -15.04
CA ASP A 118 -34.46 -19.32 -14.82
C ASP A 118 -34.02 -20.76 -15.18
N SER A 119 -32.77 -20.96 -15.60
CA SER A 119 -32.28 -22.28 -16.02
C SER A 119 -32.33 -23.30 -14.86
N PRO A 120 -32.68 -24.56 -15.12
CA PRO A 120 -32.57 -25.62 -14.12
C PRO A 120 -31.12 -26.05 -13.83
N ASP A 121 -30.16 -25.59 -14.65
CA ASP A 121 -28.73 -25.82 -14.43
C ASP A 121 -28.13 -24.74 -13.52
N PRO A 122 -27.66 -25.09 -12.31
CA PRO A 122 -27.14 -24.11 -11.36
C PRO A 122 -25.87 -23.42 -11.86
N ALA A 123 -25.08 -24.05 -12.74
CA ALA A 123 -23.91 -23.42 -13.34
C ALA A 123 -24.32 -22.33 -14.33
N ALA A 124 -25.39 -22.55 -15.10
CA ALA A 124 -25.90 -21.56 -16.05
C ALA A 124 -26.41 -20.31 -15.31
N VAL A 125 -27.20 -20.51 -14.25
CA VAL A 125 -27.73 -19.42 -13.41
C VAL A 125 -26.58 -18.59 -12.81
N ALA A 126 -25.53 -19.24 -12.29
CA ALA A 126 -24.41 -18.55 -11.69
C ALA A 126 -23.56 -17.74 -12.68
N TYR A 127 -23.27 -18.27 -13.87
CA TYR A 127 -22.52 -17.51 -14.89
C TYR A 127 -23.35 -16.37 -15.48
N ALA A 128 -24.66 -16.55 -15.61
CA ALA A 128 -25.57 -15.48 -15.99
C ALA A 128 -25.58 -14.34 -14.96
N ASP A 129 -25.76 -14.66 -13.67
CA ASP A 129 -25.67 -13.67 -12.58
C ASP A 129 -24.31 -12.97 -12.60
N TRP A 130 -23.21 -13.73 -12.74
CA TRP A 130 -21.88 -13.16 -12.72
C TRP A 130 -21.60 -12.24 -13.92
N ALA A 131 -22.09 -12.58 -15.11
CA ALA A 131 -22.03 -11.69 -16.26
C ALA A 131 -22.73 -10.36 -15.95
N LEU A 132 -23.98 -10.38 -15.50
CA LEU A 132 -24.74 -9.17 -15.15
C LEU A 132 -24.07 -8.36 -14.04
N SER A 133 -23.49 -9.04 -13.05
CA SER A 133 -22.64 -8.47 -12.00
C SER A 133 -21.43 -7.74 -12.62
N ILE A 134 -20.69 -8.34 -13.55
CA ILE A 134 -19.53 -7.70 -14.19
C ILE A 134 -19.93 -6.43 -14.95
N ARG A 135 -21.00 -6.48 -15.75
CA ARG A 135 -21.48 -5.29 -16.50
C ARG A 135 -21.79 -4.14 -15.54
N THR A 136 -22.65 -4.40 -14.55
CA THR A 136 -23.12 -3.38 -13.62
C THR A 136 -21.97 -2.82 -12.77
N GLY A 137 -21.09 -3.68 -12.27
CA GLY A 137 -19.91 -3.29 -11.49
C GLY A 137 -18.92 -2.46 -12.30
N TRP A 138 -18.70 -2.81 -13.56
CA TRP A 138 -17.80 -2.08 -14.45
C TRP A 138 -18.33 -0.67 -14.74
N GLU A 139 -19.58 -0.53 -15.13
CA GLU A 139 -20.17 0.79 -15.46
C GLU A 139 -20.31 1.68 -14.21
N ASN A 140 -20.57 1.08 -13.03
CA ASN A 140 -20.55 1.77 -11.74
C ASN A 140 -19.14 2.07 -11.19
N SER A 141 -18.07 1.63 -11.86
CA SER A 141 -16.69 1.89 -11.43
C SER A 141 -16.17 3.30 -11.79
N SER A 142 -16.99 4.08 -12.50
CA SER A 142 -16.73 5.48 -12.87
C SER A 142 -17.15 6.47 -11.77
N GLU A 143 -17.19 7.77 -12.05
CA GLU A 143 -17.71 8.79 -11.13
C GLU A 143 -19.24 8.79 -11.02
N THR A 144 -19.95 8.05 -11.87
CA THR A 144 -21.41 7.94 -11.82
C THR A 144 -21.86 6.55 -11.36
N VAL A 145 -23.14 6.43 -11.00
CA VAL A 145 -23.79 5.16 -10.65
C VAL A 145 -24.94 4.91 -11.62
N PRO A 146 -24.66 4.55 -12.89
CA PRO A 146 -25.71 4.30 -13.88
C PRO A 146 -26.66 3.16 -13.48
N TRP A 147 -26.17 2.18 -12.70
CA TRP A 147 -26.96 1.05 -12.22
C TRP A 147 -27.17 1.15 -10.71
N SER A 148 -28.30 1.74 -10.30
CA SER A 148 -28.72 1.83 -8.90
C SER A 148 -30.04 1.10 -8.67
N GLU A 149 -30.26 0.68 -7.42
CA GLU A 149 -31.57 0.14 -7.01
C GLU A 149 -32.69 1.19 -7.16
N GLU A 150 -32.34 2.47 -7.08
CA GLU A 150 -33.24 3.62 -7.22
C GLU A 150 -33.49 4.05 -8.68
N LEU A 151 -32.86 3.40 -9.66
CA LEU A 151 -33.00 3.75 -11.08
C LEU A 151 -34.49 3.76 -11.49
N ALA A 152 -35.00 4.90 -11.97
CA ALA A 152 -36.44 5.08 -12.21
C ALA A 152 -36.98 4.14 -13.30
N GLU A 153 -36.32 4.12 -14.46
CA GLU A 153 -36.66 3.26 -15.59
C GLU A 153 -35.59 2.17 -15.74
N LYS A 154 -35.87 1.00 -15.18
CA LYS A 154 -34.95 -0.16 -15.23
C LYS A 154 -35.23 -0.99 -16.48
N PRO A 155 -34.21 -1.35 -17.28
CA PRO A 155 -34.35 -2.40 -18.28
C PRO A 155 -34.82 -3.71 -17.65
N ASN A 156 -35.58 -4.53 -18.40
CA ASN A 156 -36.15 -5.77 -17.91
C ASN A 156 -35.09 -6.71 -17.33
N TRP A 157 -33.96 -6.86 -18.03
CA TRP A 157 -32.86 -7.70 -17.53
C TRP A 157 -32.36 -7.27 -16.15
N PHE A 158 -32.28 -5.95 -15.89
CA PHE A 158 -31.75 -5.38 -14.66
C PHE A 158 -32.77 -5.48 -13.52
N ALA A 159 -34.03 -5.17 -13.81
CA ALA A 159 -35.13 -5.34 -12.86
C ALA A 159 -35.23 -6.79 -12.39
N LYS A 160 -35.19 -7.75 -13.32
CA LYS A 160 -35.20 -9.18 -13.01
C LYS A 160 -34.00 -9.61 -12.18
N TRP A 161 -32.80 -9.15 -12.55
CA TRP A 161 -31.58 -9.46 -11.80
C TRP A 161 -31.61 -8.94 -10.36
N LEU A 162 -32.12 -7.72 -10.13
CA LEU A 162 -32.28 -7.17 -8.78
C LEU A 162 -33.22 -8.01 -7.91
N THR A 163 -34.28 -8.56 -8.49
CA THR A 163 -35.25 -9.41 -7.78
C THR A 163 -34.83 -10.87 -7.61
N PHE A 164 -33.67 -11.28 -8.11
CA PHE A 164 -33.23 -12.67 -7.97
C PHE A 164 -33.04 -13.01 -6.47
N PRO A 165 -33.45 -14.21 -5.99
CA PRO A 165 -33.53 -14.46 -4.55
C PRO A 165 -32.17 -14.54 -3.85
N THR A 166 -32.05 -13.91 -2.68
CA THR A 166 -30.78 -13.81 -1.92
C THR A 166 -30.36 -15.13 -1.29
N GLU A 167 -31.31 -16.00 -0.94
CA GLU A 167 -31.06 -17.34 -0.40
C GLU A 167 -30.27 -18.24 -1.36
N ARG A 168 -30.26 -17.90 -2.66
CA ARG A 168 -29.46 -18.62 -3.67
C ARG A 168 -28.04 -18.08 -3.82
N PHE A 169 -27.64 -17.03 -3.10
CA PHE A 169 -26.33 -16.41 -3.29
C PHE A 169 -25.15 -17.35 -2.96
N ALA A 170 -25.31 -18.21 -1.95
CA ALA A 170 -24.30 -19.23 -1.64
C ALA A 170 -24.11 -20.21 -2.81
N GLU A 171 -25.21 -20.63 -3.45
CA GLU A 171 -25.18 -21.49 -4.64
C GLU A 171 -24.45 -20.81 -5.81
N LEU A 172 -24.77 -19.53 -6.10
CA LEU A 172 -24.10 -18.78 -7.17
C LEU A 172 -22.59 -18.68 -6.93
N ASP A 173 -22.19 -18.43 -5.67
CA ASP A 173 -20.78 -18.24 -5.31
C ASP A 173 -19.92 -19.48 -5.55
N TYR A 174 -20.46 -20.68 -5.29
CA TYR A 174 -19.73 -21.93 -5.53
C TYR A 174 -19.30 -22.08 -6.99
N TRP A 175 -20.12 -21.63 -7.94
CA TRP A 175 -19.80 -21.66 -9.36
C TRP A 175 -18.88 -20.53 -9.82
N ARG A 176 -18.90 -19.35 -9.17
CA ARG A 176 -17.96 -18.25 -9.45
C ARG A 176 -16.50 -18.70 -9.31
N VAL A 177 -16.23 -19.61 -8.37
CA VAL A 177 -14.89 -20.20 -8.17
C VAL A 177 -14.64 -21.29 -9.20
N ALA A 178 -15.59 -22.21 -9.34
CA ALA A 178 -15.47 -23.42 -10.13
C ALA A 178 -15.25 -23.13 -11.63
N GLY A 179 -15.86 -22.06 -12.15
CA GLY A 179 -15.75 -21.65 -13.55
C GLY A 179 -14.33 -21.29 -13.98
N ASN A 180 -13.53 -20.68 -13.11
CA ASN A 180 -12.13 -20.34 -13.43
C ASN A 180 -11.25 -21.57 -13.65
N TYR A 181 -11.68 -22.72 -13.13
CA TYR A 181 -10.96 -23.99 -13.21
C TYR A 181 -11.64 -25.00 -14.14
N GLY A 182 -12.71 -24.60 -14.84
CA GLY A 182 -13.46 -25.47 -15.75
C GLY A 182 -14.07 -26.69 -15.04
N VAL A 183 -14.40 -26.57 -13.74
CA VAL A 183 -14.90 -27.71 -12.93
C VAL A 183 -16.21 -28.25 -13.50
N HIS A 184 -17.04 -27.40 -14.11
CA HIS A 184 -18.32 -27.78 -14.70
C HIS A 184 -18.20 -28.42 -16.09
N HIS A 185 -17.01 -28.56 -16.68
CA HIS A 185 -16.89 -29.05 -18.07
C HIS A 185 -16.97 -30.56 -18.22
N SER A 186 -16.68 -31.33 -17.16
CA SER A 186 -16.78 -32.79 -17.20
C SER A 186 -17.08 -33.36 -15.82
N LEU A 187 -17.62 -34.59 -15.81
CA LEU A 187 -17.81 -35.35 -14.58
C LEU A 187 -16.48 -35.56 -13.85
N ASP A 188 -15.39 -35.83 -14.57
CA ASP A 188 -14.07 -36.04 -13.95
C ASP A 188 -13.54 -34.80 -13.24
N ALA A 189 -13.67 -33.62 -13.87
CA ALA A 189 -13.27 -32.36 -13.27
C ALA A 189 -14.09 -32.05 -12.01
N LEU A 190 -15.42 -32.22 -12.10
CA LEU A 190 -16.34 -32.02 -10.99
C LEU A 190 -16.07 -32.99 -9.84
N ARG A 191 -15.93 -34.30 -10.14
CA ARG A 191 -15.60 -35.35 -9.16
C ARG A 191 -14.25 -35.09 -8.48
N SER A 192 -13.25 -34.66 -9.24
CA SER A 192 -11.92 -34.30 -8.72
C SER A 192 -11.99 -33.09 -7.78
N SER A 193 -12.67 -32.02 -8.19
CA SER A 193 -12.88 -30.82 -7.37
C SER A 193 -13.62 -31.15 -6.07
N THR A 194 -14.71 -31.92 -6.17
CA THR A 194 -15.53 -32.31 -5.00
C THR A 194 -14.71 -33.10 -3.98
N ARG A 195 -13.89 -34.08 -4.43
CA ARG A 195 -12.99 -34.84 -3.55
C ARG A 195 -11.96 -33.94 -2.85
N LYS A 196 -11.39 -32.97 -3.56
CA LYS A 196 -10.45 -32.00 -2.97
C LYS A 196 -11.13 -31.15 -1.91
N PHE A 197 -12.33 -30.63 -2.17
CA PHE A 197 -13.10 -29.87 -1.19
C PHE A 197 -13.44 -30.71 0.05
N MET A 198 -13.81 -31.98 -0.15
CA MET A 198 -14.06 -32.88 0.97
C MET A 198 -12.82 -33.06 1.85
N ALA A 199 -11.65 -33.26 1.25
CA ALA A 199 -10.40 -33.39 1.99
C ALA A 199 -10.04 -32.13 2.80
N ARG A 200 -10.33 -30.93 2.26
CA ARG A 200 -10.16 -29.65 2.99
C ARG A 200 -11.13 -29.54 4.16
N THR A 201 -12.40 -29.89 3.93
CA THR A 201 -13.45 -29.89 4.96
C THR A 201 -13.13 -30.89 6.08
N ASP A 202 -12.59 -32.07 5.74
CA ASP A 202 -12.12 -33.08 6.69
C ASP A 202 -10.91 -32.61 7.50
N GLY A 203 -10.05 -31.78 6.89
CA GLY A 203 -8.97 -31.08 7.59
C GLY A 203 -9.50 -30.23 8.73
N LEU A 204 -10.42 -29.31 8.41
CA LEU A 204 -11.08 -28.44 9.39
C LEU A 204 -11.87 -29.25 10.43
N LEU A 205 -12.64 -30.25 9.99
CA LEU A 205 -13.46 -31.09 10.87
C LEU A 205 -12.60 -31.78 11.93
N ARG A 206 -11.43 -32.31 11.57
CA ARG A 206 -10.50 -32.90 12.56
C ARG A 206 -10.05 -31.90 13.61
N GLU A 207 -9.76 -30.67 13.20
CA GLU A 207 -9.40 -29.61 14.15
C GLU A 207 -10.57 -29.27 15.08
N ILE A 208 -11.78 -29.09 14.53
CA ILE A 208 -12.98 -28.84 15.31
C ILE A 208 -13.21 -29.96 16.33
N LEU A 209 -13.13 -31.22 15.90
CA LEU A 209 -13.33 -32.37 16.77
C LEU A 209 -12.26 -32.49 17.86
N ASN A 210 -11.05 -32.00 17.61
CA ASN A 210 -9.96 -32.00 18.60
C ASN A 210 -10.00 -30.80 19.55
N SER A 211 -10.83 -29.79 19.26
CA SER A 211 -10.98 -28.61 20.12
C SER A 211 -11.68 -28.94 21.44
N GLU A 212 -11.14 -28.43 22.54
CA GLU A 212 -11.77 -28.51 23.87
C GLU A 212 -13.13 -27.81 23.93
N LYS A 213 -13.41 -26.88 23.00
CA LYS A 213 -14.70 -26.19 22.89
C LYS A 213 -15.81 -27.05 22.28
N THR A 214 -15.49 -28.24 21.75
CA THR A 214 -16.46 -29.10 21.06
C THR A 214 -17.13 -30.08 22.01
N THR A 215 -18.42 -29.86 22.28
CA THR A 215 -19.21 -30.72 23.17
C THR A 215 -19.50 -32.10 22.55
N PRO A 216 -19.81 -33.13 23.36
CA PRO A 216 -20.20 -34.46 22.85
C PRO A 216 -21.43 -34.43 21.93
N GLU A 217 -22.40 -33.55 22.21
CA GLU A 217 -23.57 -33.35 21.36
C GLU A 217 -23.17 -32.75 20.00
N LYS A 218 -22.36 -31.70 20.02
CA LYS A 218 -21.85 -31.05 18.80
C LYS A 218 -21.03 -32.02 17.94
N ARG A 219 -20.26 -32.92 18.57
CA ARG A 219 -19.54 -34.01 17.88
C ARG A 219 -20.50 -34.92 17.09
N ARG A 220 -21.60 -35.37 17.69
CA ARG A 220 -22.61 -36.21 16.99
C ARG A 220 -23.26 -35.47 15.81
N VAL A 221 -23.54 -34.17 15.98
CA VAL A 221 -24.08 -33.33 14.90
C VAL A 221 -23.08 -33.21 13.75
N LEU A 222 -21.80 -32.96 14.06
CA LEU A 222 -20.72 -32.89 13.05
C LEU A 222 -20.52 -34.21 12.30
N GLU A 223 -20.59 -35.34 13.00
CA GLU A 223 -20.55 -36.68 12.40
C GLU A 223 -21.72 -36.88 11.43
N THR A 224 -22.91 -36.38 11.78
CA THR A 224 -24.10 -36.42 10.90
C THR A 224 -23.88 -35.54 9.67
N TYR A 225 -23.43 -34.30 9.83
CA TYR A 225 -23.14 -33.41 8.70
C TYR A 225 -22.07 -33.99 7.76
N ARG A 226 -21.05 -34.65 8.33
CA ARG A 226 -20.02 -35.35 7.58
C ARG A 226 -20.57 -36.54 6.79
N ALA A 227 -21.49 -37.31 7.38
CA ALA A 227 -22.15 -38.42 6.71
C ALA A 227 -23.05 -37.93 5.57
N ASP A 228 -23.80 -36.85 5.79
CA ASP A 228 -24.65 -36.23 4.76
C ASP A 228 -23.82 -35.74 3.56
N ALA A 229 -22.71 -35.04 3.81
CA ALA A 229 -21.80 -34.59 2.76
C ALA A 229 -21.17 -35.77 1.99
N ASP A 230 -20.83 -36.86 2.68
CA ASP A 230 -20.32 -38.09 2.04
C ASP A 230 -21.37 -38.74 1.14
N ALA A 231 -22.61 -38.84 1.61
CA ALA A 231 -23.70 -39.46 0.87
C ALA A 231 -23.94 -38.72 -0.46
N VAL A 232 -23.89 -37.38 -0.45
CA VAL A 232 -23.98 -36.59 -1.69
C VAL A 232 -22.73 -36.75 -2.56
N LEU A 233 -21.53 -36.79 -1.96
CA LEU A 233 -20.30 -37.08 -2.70
C LEU A 233 -20.37 -38.41 -3.45
N GLN A 234 -20.88 -39.48 -2.83
CA GLN A 234 -21.06 -40.78 -3.49
C GLN A 234 -22.06 -40.71 -4.66
N GLN A 235 -23.15 -39.96 -4.51
CA GLN A 235 -24.09 -39.73 -5.62
C GLN A 235 -23.41 -39.02 -6.80
N ILE A 236 -22.54 -38.05 -6.54
CA ILE A 236 -21.74 -37.38 -7.60
C ILE A 236 -20.77 -38.37 -8.27
N MET A 237 -20.20 -39.31 -7.52
CA MET A 237 -19.32 -40.34 -8.08
C MET A 237 -20.07 -41.36 -8.97
N GLN A 238 -21.37 -41.57 -8.74
CA GLN A 238 -22.18 -42.58 -9.42
C GLN A 238 -23.01 -42.04 -10.59
N THR A 239 -23.36 -40.75 -10.57
CA THR A 239 -24.15 -40.14 -11.66
C THR A 239 -23.33 -40.05 -12.93
N GLU A 240 -23.94 -40.43 -14.06
CA GLU A 240 -23.39 -40.24 -15.40
C GLU A 240 -24.07 -39.07 -16.13
N ASP A 241 -25.05 -38.42 -15.49
CA ASP A 241 -25.69 -37.20 -16.00
C ASP A 241 -25.02 -35.95 -15.44
N MET A 242 -24.58 -35.06 -16.33
CA MET A 242 -23.85 -33.85 -15.98
C MET A 242 -24.74 -32.82 -15.26
N LEU A 243 -26.02 -32.68 -15.66
CA LEU A 243 -26.94 -31.76 -14.99
C LEU A 243 -27.15 -32.17 -13.54
N THR A 244 -27.45 -33.44 -13.32
CA THR A 244 -27.59 -34.05 -11.98
C THR A 244 -26.29 -33.88 -11.19
N ALA A 245 -25.13 -34.09 -11.80
CA ALA A 245 -23.83 -33.87 -11.13
C ALA A 245 -23.64 -32.42 -10.67
N ARG A 246 -24.01 -31.43 -11.50
CA ARG A 246 -23.95 -30.00 -11.15
C ARG A 246 -24.92 -29.65 -10.02
N GLN A 247 -26.14 -30.19 -10.03
CA GLN A 247 -27.10 -30.00 -8.95
C GLN A 247 -26.64 -30.64 -7.64
N LEU A 248 -26.08 -31.85 -7.70
CA LEU A 248 -25.50 -32.53 -6.55
C LEU A 248 -24.26 -31.81 -6.02
N TYR A 249 -23.45 -31.18 -6.88
CA TYR A 249 -22.32 -30.35 -6.46
C TYR A 249 -22.74 -29.23 -5.52
N VAL A 250 -23.80 -28.49 -5.85
CA VAL A 250 -24.36 -27.45 -4.98
C VAL A 250 -24.84 -28.06 -3.66
N LYS A 251 -25.59 -29.17 -3.71
CA LYS A 251 -26.05 -29.87 -2.50
C LYS A 251 -24.87 -30.31 -1.61
N PHE A 252 -23.79 -30.81 -2.21
CA PHE A 252 -22.57 -31.19 -1.52
C PHE A 252 -21.93 -29.98 -0.84
N ARG A 253 -21.78 -28.86 -1.55
CA ARG A 253 -21.19 -27.63 -1.01
C ARG A 253 -22.00 -27.09 0.17
N LEU A 254 -23.34 -27.08 0.06
CA LEU A 254 -24.24 -26.72 1.16
C LEU A 254 -24.15 -27.68 2.35
N ALA A 255 -23.98 -28.99 2.11
CA ALA A 255 -23.76 -29.96 3.19
C ALA A 255 -22.39 -29.74 3.88
N ALA A 256 -21.33 -29.53 3.11
CA ALA A 256 -19.99 -29.23 3.63
C ALA A 256 -19.96 -27.89 4.40
N ARG A 257 -20.69 -26.87 3.94
CA ARG A 257 -20.85 -25.58 4.62
C ARG A 257 -21.31 -25.75 6.06
N LYS A 258 -22.23 -26.68 6.35
CA LYS A 258 -22.70 -26.94 7.73
C LYS A 258 -21.57 -27.35 8.67
N ILE A 259 -20.57 -28.06 8.17
CA ILE A 259 -19.37 -28.43 8.94
C ILE A 259 -18.53 -27.19 9.23
N VAL A 260 -18.29 -26.35 8.20
CA VAL A 260 -17.52 -25.11 8.33
C VAL A 260 -18.19 -24.15 9.32
N MET A 261 -19.51 -23.94 9.20
CA MET A 261 -20.27 -23.04 10.09
C MET A 261 -20.49 -23.61 11.50
N ALA A 262 -20.27 -24.90 11.69
CA ALA A 262 -20.27 -25.52 13.02
C ALA A 262 -18.93 -25.34 13.76
N ASN A 263 -17.98 -24.54 13.26
CA ASN A 263 -16.73 -24.27 13.97
C ASN A 263 -17.01 -23.61 15.35
N PRO A 264 -16.48 -24.15 16.47
CA PRO A 264 -16.68 -23.60 17.81
C PRO A 264 -16.03 -22.23 18.05
N ASP A 265 -15.12 -21.78 17.19
CA ASP A 265 -14.56 -20.43 17.25
C ASP A 265 -15.53 -19.36 16.73
N LEU A 266 -16.60 -19.76 16.03
CA LEU A 266 -17.73 -18.89 15.68
C LEU A 266 -18.66 -18.72 16.89
N ASP A 267 -18.12 -18.16 17.97
CA ASP A 267 -18.80 -17.95 19.25
C ASP A 267 -19.56 -16.61 19.33
N PHE A 268 -19.91 -16.06 18.17
CA PHE A 268 -20.63 -14.81 17.99
C PHE A 268 -21.76 -14.99 16.98
N GLN A 269 -22.77 -14.11 17.07
CA GLN A 269 -23.95 -14.15 16.21
C GLN A 269 -24.10 -12.91 15.34
N GLU A 270 -23.38 -11.84 15.66
CA GLU A 270 -23.50 -10.56 14.98
C GLU A 270 -22.17 -10.12 14.39
N ILE A 271 -22.22 -9.52 13.20
CA ILE A 271 -21.06 -9.03 12.46
C ILE A 271 -21.30 -7.56 12.10
N LEU A 272 -20.39 -6.69 12.50
CA LEU A 272 -20.29 -5.32 12.03
C LEU A 272 -19.56 -5.33 10.68
N PHE A 273 -20.06 -4.61 9.69
CA PHE A 273 -19.37 -4.40 8.43
C PHE A 273 -19.75 -3.08 7.77
N THR A 274 -19.01 -2.70 6.72
CA THR A 274 -19.29 -1.50 5.94
C THR A 274 -19.78 -1.88 4.55
N LYS A 275 -20.85 -1.23 4.07
CA LYS A 275 -21.24 -1.18 2.65
C LYS A 275 -20.73 0.12 2.06
N ARG A 276 -20.15 0.11 0.86
CA ARG A 276 -19.76 1.32 0.12
C ARG A 276 -19.49 1.05 -1.35
N HIS A 277 -19.52 2.09 -2.18
CA HIS A 277 -18.94 1.98 -3.52
C HIS A 277 -17.41 1.80 -3.44
N SER A 278 -16.86 0.95 -4.31
CA SER A 278 -15.42 0.84 -4.49
C SER A 278 -14.83 2.15 -5.04
N ALA A 279 -13.54 2.38 -4.78
CA ALA A 279 -12.85 3.56 -5.29
C ALA A 279 -12.82 3.58 -6.83
N HIS A 280 -13.20 4.71 -7.43
CA HIS A 280 -12.96 5.04 -8.84
C HIS A 280 -11.64 5.83 -8.95
N GLY A 281 -10.89 5.65 -10.04
CA GLY A 281 -9.62 6.38 -10.23
C GLY A 281 -8.39 5.79 -9.52
N LEU A 282 -7.48 6.65 -9.08
CA LEU A 282 -6.11 6.30 -8.67
C LEU A 282 -6.05 5.45 -7.39
N ARG A 283 -5.57 4.21 -7.56
CA ARG A 283 -5.41 3.21 -6.50
C ARG A 283 -4.04 3.28 -5.83
N ASN A 284 -3.68 4.44 -5.28
CA ASN A 284 -2.39 4.65 -4.58
C ASN A 284 -2.58 4.59 -3.05
N ILE A 285 -1.55 4.11 -2.33
CA ILE A 285 -1.45 4.13 -0.87
C ILE A 285 -1.45 5.56 -0.30
N THR A 286 -1.11 6.57 -1.11
CA THR A 286 -1.07 7.98 -0.70
C THR A 286 -2.35 8.47 -0.03
N GLY A 287 -3.51 7.87 -0.35
CA GLY A 287 -4.73 7.93 0.46
C GLY A 287 -5.46 9.27 0.55
N SER A 288 -4.76 10.38 0.39
CA SER A 288 -5.29 11.73 0.51
C SER A 288 -6.46 11.97 -0.45
N GLN A 289 -6.54 11.21 -1.54
CA GLN A 289 -7.60 11.26 -2.53
C GLN A 289 -8.93 10.64 -2.11
N TYR A 290 -8.94 9.79 -1.08
CA TYR A 290 -10.08 8.92 -0.80
C TYR A 290 -11.43 9.63 -0.59
N PRO A 291 -11.49 10.84 0.02
CA PRO A 291 -12.73 11.60 0.10
C PRO A 291 -13.36 11.92 -1.27
N TRP A 292 -12.57 11.94 -2.35
CA TRP A 292 -13.03 12.31 -3.69
C TRP A 292 -13.00 11.14 -4.68
N THR A 293 -12.46 9.99 -4.31
CA THR A 293 -12.42 8.79 -5.17
C THR A 293 -13.44 7.72 -4.78
N HIS A 294 -14.25 7.97 -3.77
CA HIS A 294 -15.41 7.14 -3.44
C HIS A 294 -16.67 7.97 -3.65
N LYS A 295 -17.66 7.39 -4.33
CA LYS A 295 -18.99 8.01 -4.50
C LYS A 295 -19.79 7.88 -3.21
N PRO A 296 -20.72 8.81 -2.92
CA PRO A 296 -21.63 8.65 -1.79
C PRO A 296 -22.46 7.37 -1.93
N GLY A 297 -22.69 6.68 -0.82
CA GLY A 297 -23.51 5.48 -0.76
C GLY A 297 -22.97 4.42 0.19
N GLY A 298 -23.89 3.62 0.72
CA GLY A 298 -23.61 2.58 1.71
C GLY A 298 -23.83 3.04 3.15
N ASP A 299 -23.43 2.20 4.10
CA ASP A 299 -23.70 2.38 5.53
C ASP A 299 -22.75 1.51 6.37
N LEU A 300 -22.67 1.77 7.67
CA LEU A 300 -22.31 0.80 8.68
C LEU A 300 -23.49 -0.15 8.89
N CYS A 301 -23.23 -1.45 8.98
CA CYS A 301 -24.29 -2.45 9.08
C CYS A 301 -23.99 -3.51 10.12
N VAL A 302 -25.05 -4.01 10.76
CA VAL A 302 -25.02 -5.21 11.59
C VAL A 302 -25.72 -6.34 10.84
N LYS A 303 -25.04 -7.47 10.65
CA LYS A 303 -25.65 -8.72 10.20
C LYS A 303 -25.84 -9.66 11.40
N ARG A 304 -26.97 -10.35 11.48
CA ARG A 304 -27.23 -11.37 12.51
C ARG A 304 -27.32 -12.76 11.88
N GLY A 305 -26.26 -13.54 12.01
CA GLY A 305 -26.10 -14.85 11.38
C GLY A 305 -25.06 -14.85 10.27
N PHE A 306 -24.86 -16.00 9.62
CA PHE A 306 -23.80 -16.25 8.65
C PHE A 306 -24.31 -16.61 7.25
N ASP A 307 -25.61 -16.86 7.10
CA ASP A 307 -26.20 -17.18 5.81
C ASP A 307 -26.49 -15.90 5.02
N PRO A 308 -26.31 -15.87 3.68
CA PRO A 308 -26.46 -14.65 2.89
C PRO A 308 -27.78 -13.91 3.11
N GLU A 309 -28.88 -14.65 3.28
CA GLU A 309 -30.23 -14.18 3.52
C GLU A 309 -30.48 -13.67 4.95
N ASP A 310 -29.57 -13.96 5.89
CA ASP A 310 -29.74 -13.55 7.28
C ASP A 310 -29.87 -12.01 7.40
N PRO A 311 -30.72 -11.50 8.32
CA PRO A 311 -31.06 -10.09 8.40
C PRO A 311 -29.85 -9.15 8.53
N VAL A 312 -29.93 -8.02 7.83
CA VAL A 312 -28.99 -6.90 7.93
C VAL A 312 -29.73 -5.63 8.33
N ARG A 313 -29.14 -4.89 9.27
CA ARG A 313 -29.65 -3.59 9.75
C ARG A 313 -28.61 -2.49 9.53
N GLY A 314 -29.03 -1.36 8.97
CA GLY A 314 -28.22 -0.14 8.90
C GLY A 314 -28.01 0.48 10.28
N ILE A 315 -26.86 1.13 10.48
CA ILE A 315 -26.55 1.84 11.73
C ILE A 315 -26.73 3.33 11.51
N LEU A 316 -26.22 3.91 10.42
CA LEU A 316 -26.31 5.36 10.22
C LEU A 316 -27.67 5.75 9.65
N ASP A 317 -28.28 4.91 8.79
CA ASP A 317 -29.61 5.12 8.20
C ASP A 317 -29.76 6.53 7.60
N GLY A 318 -28.72 7.01 6.90
CA GLY A 318 -28.70 8.31 6.23
C GLY A 318 -28.56 9.54 7.14
N ARG A 319 -28.39 9.38 8.46
CA ARG A 319 -28.34 10.51 9.43
C ARG A 319 -27.18 11.49 9.23
N LEU A 320 -26.15 11.12 8.48
CA LEU A 320 -25.01 11.98 8.11
C LEU A 320 -25.14 12.57 6.70
N GLY A 321 -26.28 12.39 6.04
CA GLY A 321 -26.50 12.81 4.65
C GLY A 321 -25.77 11.93 3.62
N PRO A 322 -25.66 12.40 2.37
CA PRO A 322 -24.89 11.70 1.34
C PRO A 322 -23.40 11.69 1.68
N GLY A 323 -22.77 10.53 1.59
CA GLY A 323 -21.36 10.35 1.89
C GLY A 323 -20.97 8.88 1.94
N HIS A 324 -19.79 8.59 2.46
CA HIS A 324 -19.34 7.21 2.64
C HIS A 324 -18.52 7.03 3.91
N VAL A 325 -18.60 5.81 4.46
CA VAL A 325 -17.80 5.37 5.60
C VAL A 325 -16.38 5.01 5.16
N HIS A 326 -15.39 5.38 5.97
CA HIS A 326 -13.99 5.13 5.71
C HIS A 326 -13.24 4.66 6.97
N GLY A 327 -13.01 3.35 7.03
CA GLY A 327 -12.36 2.71 8.17
C GLY A 327 -13.26 2.69 9.41
N THR A 328 -13.16 1.61 10.18
CA THR A 328 -13.96 1.38 11.38
C THR A 328 -13.14 0.63 12.41
N ASP A 329 -13.48 0.83 13.68
CA ASP A 329 -13.03 -0.01 14.78
C ASP A 329 -14.16 -0.20 15.80
N LEU A 330 -14.23 -1.40 16.38
CA LEU A 330 -15.22 -1.77 17.40
C LEU A 330 -14.55 -1.75 18.77
N HIS A 331 -15.13 -0.99 19.70
CA HIS A 331 -14.63 -0.91 21.06
C HIS A 331 -14.69 -2.28 21.75
N TRP A 332 -13.82 -2.51 22.72
CA TRP A 332 -13.66 -3.80 23.40
C TRP A 332 -14.91 -4.26 24.17
N ASP A 333 -15.83 -3.35 24.50
CA ASP A 333 -17.13 -3.68 25.09
C ASP A 333 -18.13 -4.27 24.07
N GLY A 334 -17.82 -4.22 22.77
CA GLY A 334 -18.69 -4.67 21.70
C GLY A 334 -19.89 -3.76 21.44
N LYS A 335 -19.89 -2.52 21.95
CA LYS A 335 -21.06 -1.62 21.91
C LYS A 335 -20.82 -0.32 21.15
N ARG A 336 -19.58 0.17 21.08
CA ARG A 336 -19.25 1.46 20.45
C ARG A 336 -18.38 1.29 19.22
N ILE A 337 -18.62 2.10 18.21
CA ILE A 337 -17.93 2.05 16.91
C ILE A 337 -17.35 3.43 16.66
N VAL A 338 -16.05 3.50 16.39
CA VAL A 338 -15.41 4.71 15.85
C VAL A 338 -15.17 4.49 14.37
N PHE A 339 -15.45 5.50 13.55
CA PHE A 339 -15.36 5.40 12.09
C PHE A 339 -15.06 6.76 11.46
N GLY A 340 -14.48 6.74 10.26
CA GLY A 340 -14.37 7.93 9.42
C GLY A 340 -15.60 8.08 8.52
N TYR A 341 -16.03 9.31 8.25
CA TYR A 341 -17.11 9.60 7.30
C TYR A 341 -16.78 10.82 6.44
N ALA A 342 -16.84 10.67 5.13
CA ALA A 342 -16.69 11.77 4.18
C ALA A 342 -18.07 12.21 3.71
N GLN A 343 -18.52 13.38 4.14
CA GLN A 343 -19.77 13.98 3.67
C GLN A 343 -19.59 14.52 2.25
N GLN A 344 -20.52 14.17 1.36
CA GLN A 344 -20.46 14.49 -0.06
C GLN A 344 -21.84 14.99 -0.55
N PRO A 345 -22.29 16.16 -0.06
CA PRO A 345 -23.61 16.70 -0.40
C PRO A 345 -23.77 17.05 -1.88
N VAL A 346 -22.65 17.19 -2.61
CA VAL A 346 -22.61 17.43 -4.05
C VAL A 346 -21.81 16.30 -4.70
N TRP A 347 -22.42 15.61 -5.65
CA TRP A 347 -21.78 14.57 -6.45
C TRP A 347 -22.45 14.44 -7.82
N PRO A 348 -21.72 14.27 -8.95
CA PRO A 348 -20.25 14.28 -9.06
C PRO A 348 -19.64 15.66 -8.80
N LEU A 349 -18.34 15.70 -8.51
CA LEU A 349 -17.63 16.95 -8.26
C LEU A 349 -17.38 17.72 -9.58
N PRO A 350 -17.24 19.06 -9.54
CA PRO A 350 -17.00 19.87 -10.74
C PRO A 350 -15.68 19.54 -11.46
N LYS A 351 -14.71 18.98 -10.73
CA LYS A 351 -13.41 18.58 -11.25
C LYS A 351 -13.34 17.06 -11.37
N PRO A 352 -12.76 16.53 -12.47
CA PRO A 352 -12.50 15.11 -12.61
C PRO A 352 -11.67 14.56 -11.44
N THR A 353 -12.17 13.49 -10.83
CA THR A 353 -11.53 12.76 -9.72
C THR A 353 -10.86 11.45 -10.19
N HIS A 354 -11.10 11.04 -11.44
CA HIS A 354 -10.48 9.87 -12.07
C HIS A 354 -9.11 10.14 -12.70
N THR A 355 -8.69 11.40 -12.86
CA THR A 355 -7.38 11.74 -13.43
C THR A 355 -6.28 11.36 -12.44
N GLY A 356 -5.46 10.37 -12.81
CA GLY A 356 -4.62 9.59 -11.90
C GLY A 356 -3.46 10.29 -11.19
N ASP A 357 -3.43 11.60 -11.06
CA ASP A 357 -2.30 12.35 -10.52
C ASP A 357 -2.72 13.41 -9.47
N ALA A 358 -3.92 13.32 -8.88
CA ALA A 358 -4.31 14.20 -7.77
C ALA A 358 -4.21 15.72 -8.06
N HIS A 359 -4.30 16.11 -9.33
CA HIS A 359 -4.04 17.49 -9.79
C HIS A 359 -5.00 18.53 -9.20
N TRP A 360 -6.21 18.10 -8.85
CA TRP A 360 -7.28 19.01 -8.45
C TRP A 360 -7.53 19.04 -6.95
N PHE A 361 -6.73 18.34 -6.13
CA PHE A 361 -7.06 18.19 -4.71
C PHE A 361 -6.98 19.49 -3.94
N PHE A 362 -5.99 20.33 -4.24
CA PHE A 362 -5.93 21.67 -3.66
C PHE A 362 -7.22 22.46 -3.93
N GLU A 363 -7.76 22.39 -5.15
CA GLU A 363 -9.00 23.08 -5.52
C GLU A 363 -10.26 22.42 -4.97
N LEU A 364 -10.26 21.09 -4.82
CA LEU A 364 -11.40 20.30 -4.33
C LEU A 364 -11.59 20.40 -2.81
N ARG A 365 -10.49 20.51 -2.04
CA ARG A 365 -10.53 20.64 -0.57
C ARG A 365 -11.50 21.71 -0.06
N PRO A 366 -11.47 22.97 -0.54
CA PRO A 366 -12.40 23.99 -0.07
C PRO A 366 -13.84 23.80 -0.58
N GLN A 367 -14.09 22.88 -1.53
CA GLN A 367 -15.42 22.67 -2.14
C GLN A 367 -16.23 21.56 -1.46
N THR A 368 -15.58 20.70 -0.68
CA THR A 368 -16.22 19.55 -0.02
C THR A 368 -15.74 19.46 1.43
N PRO A 369 -16.61 19.15 2.40
CA PRO A 369 -16.16 18.90 3.77
C PRO A 369 -15.06 17.83 3.80
N PRO A 370 -14.00 18.01 4.61
CA PRO A 370 -13.03 16.96 4.86
C PRO A 370 -13.69 15.72 5.48
N LEU A 371 -12.93 14.62 5.46
CA LEU A 371 -13.34 13.40 6.12
C LEU A 371 -13.12 13.56 7.63
N HIS A 372 -14.14 13.29 8.43
CA HIS A 372 -14.09 13.42 9.89
C HIS A 372 -14.34 12.11 10.61
N LEU A 373 -13.91 12.05 11.86
CA LEU A 373 -14.20 10.92 12.74
C LEU A 373 -15.53 11.10 13.45
N TYR A 374 -16.22 9.98 13.66
CA TYR A 374 -17.49 9.88 14.37
C TYR A 374 -17.46 8.67 15.29
N GLU A 375 -18.26 8.72 16.37
CA GLU A 375 -18.55 7.57 17.23
C GLU A 375 -20.06 7.31 17.24
N VAL A 376 -20.46 6.04 17.24
CA VAL A 376 -21.86 5.62 17.35
C VAL A 376 -21.95 4.29 18.11
N SER A 377 -23.08 4.04 18.77
CA SER A 377 -23.37 2.73 19.35
C SER A 377 -23.82 1.73 18.28
N VAL A 378 -23.60 0.43 18.51
CA VAL A 378 -24.01 -0.66 17.60
C VAL A 378 -25.52 -0.63 17.32
N ASP A 379 -26.33 -0.19 18.28
CA ASP A 379 -27.79 -0.01 18.12
C ASP A 379 -28.19 1.25 17.33
N GLY A 380 -27.22 2.07 16.92
CA GLY A 380 -27.43 3.33 16.22
C GLY A 380 -27.58 4.55 17.14
N SER A 381 -27.68 4.39 18.45
CA SER A 381 -27.78 5.53 19.38
C SER A 381 -26.44 6.25 19.58
N GLY A 382 -26.49 7.47 20.11
CA GLY A 382 -25.28 8.21 20.51
C GLY A 382 -24.33 8.62 19.38
N LEU A 383 -24.84 8.75 18.14
CA LEU A 383 -24.06 9.24 17.01
C LEU A 383 -23.54 10.65 17.31
N ARG A 384 -22.21 10.83 17.29
CA ARG A 384 -21.54 12.12 17.51
C ARG A 384 -20.29 12.26 16.63
N GLN A 385 -19.98 13.49 16.26
CA GLN A 385 -18.74 13.85 15.58
C GLN A 385 -17.60 13.99 16.61
N ILE A 386 -16.39 13.55 16.22
CA ILE A 386 -15.17 13.56 17.06
C ILE A 386 -14.18 14.62 16.58
N THR A 387 -14.00 14.78 15.27
CA THR A 387 -13.08 15.77 14.70
C THR A 387 -13.79 16.68 13.70
N ASP A 388 -13.31 17.92 13.54
CA ASP A 388 -14.01 18.98 12.82
C ASP A 388 -13.07 19.99 12.12
N ASP A 389 -11.84 19.59 11.80
CA ASP A 389 -10.87 20.46 11.12
C ASP A 389 -11.42 20.95 9.75
N PRO A 390 -11.39 22.25 9.44
CA PRO A 390 -12.05 22.75 8.23
C PRO A 390 -11.34 22.35 6.92
N TYR A 391 -10.11 21.80 6.97
CA TYR A 391 -9.30 21.56 5.78
C TYR A 391 -8.65 20.16 5.72
N TRP A 392 -8.24 19.62 6.87
CA TRP A 392 -7.53 18.35 6.98
C TRP A 392 -8.49 17.18 7.20
N GLY A 393 -8.17 16.04 6.58
CA GLY A 393 -8.96 14.81 6.67
C GLY A 393 -8.43 13.86 7.73
N ASP A 394 -9.34 13.21 8.45
CA ASP A 394 -9.08 12.31 9.58
C ASP A 394 -9.78 10.96 9.38
N PHE A 395 -9.05 9.87 9.14
CA PHE A 395 -9.60 8.57 8.75
C PHE A 395 -8.88 7.39 9.43
N GLU A 396 -9.41 6.18 9.21
CA GLU A 396 -8.85 4.92 9.74
C GLU A 396 -8.66 4.92 11.27
N PRO A 397 -9.71 5.21 12.07
CA PRO A 397 -9.56 5.28 13.51
C PRO A 397 -9.44 3.90 14.16
N THR A 398 -8.80 3.86 15.33
CA THR A 398 -8.79 2.73 16.26
C THR A 398 -8.82 3.23 17.71
N TYR A 399 -9.48 2.48 18.59
CA TYR A 399 -9.45 2.77 20.03
C TYR A 399 -8.13 2.34 20.64
N ALA A 400 -7.46 3.22 21.38
CA ALA A 400 -6.29 2.87 22.16
C ALA A 400 -6.67 2.24 23.52
N SER A 401 -5.71 1.58 24.16
CA SER A 401 -5.93 0.91 25.44
C SER A 401 -6.23 1.87 26.58
N ASP A 402 -5.78 3.13 26.53
CA ASP A 402 -6.11 4.19 27.50
C ASP A 402 -7.51 4.80 27.30
N GLY A 403 -8.15 4.55 26.15
CA GLY A 403 -9.48 5.07 25.81
C GLY A 403 -9.44 6.27 24.85
N SER A 404 -8.25 6.75 24.50
CA SER A 404 -8.04 7.70 23.41
C SER A 404 -8.36 7.07 22.05
N ILE A 405 -8.45 7.90 21.03
CA ILE A 405 -8.65 7.48 19.64
C ILE A 405 -7.37 7.80 18.87
N VAL A 406 -6.78 6.78 18.22
CA VAL A 406 -5.63 6.91 17.33
C VAL A 406 -6.10 6.75 15.90
N PHE A 407 -5.59 7.56 14.99
CA PHE A 407 -6.10 7.64 13.63
C PHE A 407 -5.08 8.23 12.65
N ALA A 408 -5.33 8.05 11.37
CA ALA A 408 -4.52 8.60 10.30
C ALA A 408 -5.06 9.97 9.88
N SER A 409 -4.19 10.94 9.61
CA SER A 409 -4.58 12.28 9.17
C SER A 409 -3.52 12.89 8.26
N ASP A 410 -3.95 13.78 7.37
CA ASP A 410 -3.06 14.52 6.48
C ASP A 410 -2.71 15.93 6.99
N ARG A 411 -3.04 16.24 8.26
CA ARG A 411 -2.69 17.50 8.90
C ARG A 411 -1.20 17.72 9.15
N SER A 412 -0.34 16.74 8.86
CA SER A 412 1.12 16.91 8.94
C SER A 412 1.64 18.01 7.99
N SER A 413 0.80 18.48 7.06
CA SER A 413 1.12 19.62 6.18
C SER A 413 2.37 19.34 5.33
N ARG A 414 2.52 18.06 4.93
CA ARG A 414 3.58 17.59 4.03
C ARG A 414 2.97 17.12 2.72
N SER A 415 3.74 17.28 1.64
CA SER A 415 3.43 16.75 0.32
C SER A 415 4.29 15.54 -0.02
N SER A 416 3.70 14.61 -0.75
CA SER A 416 4.39 13.37 -1.11
C SER A 416 5.52 13.61 -2.09
N GLU A 417 6.66 12.95 -1.90
CA GLU A 417 7.81 12.98 -2.82
C GLU A 417 7.53 12.27 -4.17
N CYS A 418 6.42 11.51 -4.24
CA CYS A 418 5.95 10.83 -5.44
C CYS A 418 4.83 11.62 -6.17
N GLY A 419 4.49 11.15 -7.38
CA GLY A 419 3.50 11.79 -8.26
C GLY A 419 4.11 12.94 -9.05
N ASN A 420 3.54 13.29 -10.21
CA ASN A 420 4.16 14.29 -11.08
C ASN A 420 4.19 15.70 -10.45
N PHE A 421 4.92 16.61 -11.10
CA PHE A 421 5.10 17.99 -10.62
C PHE A 421 3.78 18.75 -10.39
N ARG A 422 2.65 18.33 -10.99
CA ARG A 422 1.33 18.95 -10.82
C ARG A 422 0.47 18.33 -9.71
N ALA A 423 0.88 17.20 -9.15
CA ALA A 423 0.11 16.51 -8.12
C ALA A 423 0.06 17.31 -6.80
N ASP A 424 -1.07 17.26 -6.09
CA ASP A 424 -1.26 17.78 -4.73
C ASP A 424 -1.54 16.64 -3.72
N HIS A 425 -0.66 15.63 -3.73
CA HIS A 425 -0.69 14.57 -2.73
C HIS A 425 -0.25 15.12 -1.37
N SER A 426 -1.09 14.96 -0.34
CA SER A 426 -0.66 15.12 1.04
C SER A 426 -0.09 13.81 1.58
N VAL A 427 0.77 13.94 2.57
CA VAL A 427 1.30 12.82 3.35
C VAL A 427 0.39 12.57 4.54
N ILE A 428 0.21 11.30 4.89
CA ILE A 428 -0.67 10.87 5.96
C ILE A 428 0.19 10.30 7.09
N ASN A 429 -0.01 10.78 8.32
CA ASN A 429 0.65 10.28 9.51
C ASN A 429 -0.34 9.99 10.64
N LEU A 430 0.17 9.46 11.77
CA LEU A 430 -0.67 9.08 12.89
C LEU A 430 -0.86 10.25 13.87
N PHE A 431 -2.10 10.40 14.32
CA PHE A 431 -2.53 11.36 15.33
C PHE A 431 -3.34 10.64 16.40
N ARG A 432 -3.47 11.28 17.55
CA ARG A 432 -4.41 10.86 18.59
C ARG A 432 -5.22 12.03 19.11
N CYS A 433 -6.37 11.72 19.70
CA CYS A 433 -7.19 12.63 20.48
C CYS A 433 -7.81 11.88 21.67
N GLU A 434 -8.27 12.62 22.66
CA GLU A 434 -9.08 12.06 23.75
C GLU A 434 -10.43 11.57 23.21
N ALA A 435 -11.17 10.80 24.00
CA ALA A 435 -12.44 10.22 23.55
C ALA A 435 -13.47 11.28 23.10
N ASP A 436 -13.40 12.50 23.62
CA ASP A 436 -14.26 13.62 23.26
C ASP A 436 -13.79 14.40 22.02
N GLY A 437 -12.66 14.04 21.42
CA GLY A 437 -12.04 14.74 20.30
C GLY A 437 -11.05 15.83 20.69
N SER A 438 -10.93 16.15 21.98
CA SER A 438 -9.97 17.15 22.46
C SER A 438 -8.52 16.63 22.41
N GLY A 439 -7.56 17.55 22.51
CA GLY A 439 -6.14 17.18 22.62
C GLY A 439 -5.56 16.51 21.38
N ILE A 440 -6.07 16.83 20.18
CA ILE A 440 -5.50 16.35 18.91
C ILE A 440 -4.01 16.68 18.86
N ARG A 441 -3.20 15.65 18.67
CA ARG A 441 -1.74 15.79 18.53
C ARG A 441 -1.15 14.68 17.67
N MET A 442 -0.02 14.97 17.07
CA MET A 442 0.74 14.02 16.26
C MET A 442 1.33 12.91 17.14
N LEU A 443 1.38 11.69 16.60
CA LEU A 443 2.10 10.55 17.17
C LEU A 443 3.34 10.19 16.35
N SER A 444 3.32 10.48 15.05
CA SER A 444 4.47 10.25 14.16
C SER A 444 4.63 11.39 13.17
N ASP A 445 5.85 11.89 13.02
CA ASP A 445 6.23 12.87 12.00
C ASP A 445 7.07 12.18 10.91
N ASN A 446 6.50 11.16 10.26
CA ASN A 446 7.15 10.53 9.12
C ASN A 446 7.00 11.47 7.92
N LYS A 447 8.09 11.79 7.23
CA LYS A 447 8.06 12.60 5.99
C LYS A 447 7.27 11.92 4.86
N ASP A 448 7.16 10.59 4.96
CA ASP A 448 6.38 9.70 4.10
C ASP A 448 5.17 9.19 4.91
N ILE A 449 4.63 8.01 4.60
CA ILE A 449 3.27 7.65 5.04
C ILE A 449 3.24 6.65 6.20
N ASP A 450 2.41 6.94 7.21
CA ASP A 450 1.98 6.00 8.25
C ASP A 450 0.46 5.81 8.22
N ARG A 451 -0.02 4.56 8.07
CA ARG A 451 -1.44 4.25 7.87
C ARG A 451 -1.89 2.93 8.47
N TYR A 452 -3.20 2.71 8.47
CA TYR A 452 -3.87 1.53 9.00
C TYR A 452 -3.54 1.25 10.48
N PRO A 453 -3.65 2.25 11.39
CA PRO A 453 -3.39 2.02 12.80
C PRO A 453 -4.41 1.04 13.38
N ARG A 454 -3.94 0.11 14.21
CA ARG A 454 -4.74 -0.86 14.96
C ARG A 454 -4.18 -1.05 16.35
N ALA A 455 -5.03 -0.95 17.38
CA ALA A 455 -4.63 -1.37 18.72
C ALA A 455 -4.46 -2.89 18.77
N LEU A 456 -3.29 -3.32 19.24
CA LEU A 456 -2.92 -4.72 19.43
C LEU A 456 -3.24 -5.18 20.86
N ALA A 457 -3.39 -6.48 21.08
CA ALA A 457 -3.68 -7.05 22.41
C ALA A 457 -2.64 -6.68 23.50
N ASN A 458 -1.40 -6.37 23.11
CA ASN A 458 -0.34 -5.94 24.03
C ASN A 458 -0.40 -4.45 24.40
N GLY A 459 -1.40 -3.70 23.91
CA GLY A 459 -1.58 -2.28 24.22
C GLY A 459 -0.84 -1.32 23.29
N LEU A 460 0.01 -1.81 22.38
CA LEU A 460 0.64 -0.99 21.36
C LEU A 460 -0.32 -0.70 20.21
N ILE A 461 0.01 0.32 19.41
CA ILE A 461 -0.62 0.58 18.13
C ILE A 461 0.28 0.01 17.04
N GLY A 462 -0.22 -0.96 16.28
CA GLY A 462 0.41 -1.47 15.07
C GLY A 462 -0.04 -0.69 13.84
N TYR A 463 0.86 -0.43 12.89
CA TYR A 463 0.55 0.33 11.68
C TYR A 463 1.51 -0.01 10.53
N THR A 464 1.16 0.38 9.31
CA THR A 464 2.04 0.32 8.15
C THR A 464 2.80 1.62 8.00
N ARG A 465 4.13 1.54 7.92
CA ARG A 465 5.00 2.65 7.55
C ARG A 465 5.60 2.44 6.16
N TRP A 466 5.44 3.44 5.30
CA TRP A 466 6.12 3.56 4.01
C TRP A 466 7.26 4.59 4.16
N GLU A 467 8.47 4.25 3.68
CA GLU A 467 9.66 5.10 3.79
C GLU A 467 10.46 5.25 2.49
N TYR A 468 10.79 6.49 2.14
CA TYR A 468 11.79 6.93 1.16
C TYR A 468 13.01 7.52 1.83
N GLN A 469 13.61 6.72 2.69
CA GLN A 469 14.86 7.07 3.34
C GLN A 469 16.03 6.38 2.62
N GLU A 470 16.37 6.89 1.43
CA GLU A 470 17.49 6.38 0.64
C GLU A 470 17.37 4.88 0.35
N ARG A 471 16.16 4.30 0.23
CA ARG A 471 15.91 2.87 -0.01
C ARG A 471 15.23 2.61 -1.35
N HIS A 472 15.03 1.33 -1.66
CA HIS A 472 14.24 0.94 -2.82
C HIS A 472 12.85 1.57 -2.78
N PHE A 473 12.49 2.29 -3.85
CA PHE A 473 11.26 3.08 -3.97
C PHE A 473 9.96 2.29 -3.78
N THR A 474 9.96 0.97 -3.98
CA THR A 474 8.72 0.19 -3.90
C THR A 474 8.68 -0.78 -2.73
N GLU A 475 9.82 -1.15 -2.14
CA GLU A 475 9.90 -2.35 -1.30
C GLU A 475 9.58 -2.10 0.18
N VAL A 476 9.58 -0.85 0.65
CA VAL A 476 9.64 -0.55 2.10
C VAL A 476 8.30 -0.04 2.61
N HIS A 477 7.33 -0.94 2.70
CA HIS A 477 6.05 -0.73 3.41
C HIS A 477 5.96 -1.78 4.53
N ALA A 478 6.50 -1.43 5.70
CA ALA A 478 6.76 -2.35 6.80
C ALA A 478 5.75 -2.23 7.93
N PHE A 479 5.66 -3.28 8.76
CA PHE A 479 4.84 -3.25 9.97
C PHE A 479 5.64 -2.59 11.10
N TRP A 480 5.08 -1.54 11.68
CA TRP A 480 5.64 -0.79 12.79
C TRP A 480 4.70 -0.82 13.99
N THR A 481 5.25 -0.58 15.17
CA THR A 481 4.50 -0.41 16.40
C THR A 481 4.91 0.87 17.11
N ILE A 482 3.98 1.50 17.82
CA ILE A 482 4.19 2.68 18.65
C ILE A 482 3.32 2.56 19.91
N ARG A 483 3.70 3.20 21.02
CA ARG A 483 2.83 3.27 22.19
C ARG A 483 1.70 4.30 21.97
N PRO A 484 0.54 4.17 22.65
CA PRO A 484 -0.55 5.16 22.57
C PRO A 484 -0.13 6.59 22.95
N ASP A 485 0.91 6.71 23.77
CA ASP A 485 1.55 7.96 24.14
C ASP A 485 2.63 8.41 23.14
N GLY A 486 2.68 7.89 21.91
CA GLY A 486 3.64 8.27 20.86
C GLY A 486 5.10 7.83 21.09
N THR A 487 5.44 7.30 22.26
CA THR A 487 6.81 6.87 22.54
C THR A 487 7.12 5.50 21.92
N TYR A 488 8.41 5.18 21.73
CA TYR A 488 8.88 3.86 21.27
C TYR A 488 8.34 3.44 19.88
N ALA A 489 8.26 4.36 18.92
CA ALA A 489 7.98 4.00 17.53
C ALA A 489 9.11 3.12 16.95
N GLU A 490 8.76 1.95 16.41
CA GLU A 490 9.75 0.97 15.93
C GLU A 490 9.24 0.05 14.82
N ALA A 491 10.14 -0.33 13.92
CA ALA A 491 9.89 -1.37 12.93
C ALA A 491 9.76 -2.75 13.62
N ALA A 492 8.57 -3.32 13.58
CA ALA A 492 8.28 -4.62 14.17
C ALA A 492 8.57 -5.77 13.20
N TYR A 493 8.27 -5.60 11.90
CA TYR A 493 8.52 -6.65 10.90
C TYR A 493 8.63 -6.12 9.46
N LYS A 494 9.41 -6.83 8.62
CA LYS A 494 9.55 -6.62 7.16
C LYS A 494 10.32 -5.34 6.76
N GLN A 495 11.06 -4.74 7.68
CA GLN A 495 11.86 -3.54 7.43
C GLN A 495 12.95 -3.74 6.35
N HIS A 496 13.51 -4.96 6.27
CA HIS A 496 14.57 -5.35 5.33
C HIS A 496 14.22 -6.61 4.51
N ILE A 497 12.93 -6.97 4.41
CA ILE A 497 12.45 -8.10 3.60
C ILE A 497 11.88 -7.58 2.27
N LYS A 498 12.37 -8.11 1.13
CA LYS A 498 11.99 -7.63 -0.22
C LYS A 498 10.61 -8.07 -0.72
N VAL A 499 10.02 -9.10 -0.12
CA VAL A 499 8.76 -9.70 -0.56
C VAL A 499 7.80 -9.87 0.64
N PRO A 500 6.55 -9.40 0.56
CA PRO A 500 5.95 -8.56 -0.49
C PRO A 500 6.56 -7.14 -0.45
N TRP A 501 6.12 -6.27 -1.35
CA TRP A 501 6.46 -4.85 -1.28
C TRP A 501 5.78 -4.16 -0.09
N GLY A 502 4.53 -4.52 0.25
CA GLY A 502 3.90 -4.01 1.45
C GLY A 502 3.02 -4.97 2.23
N LEU A 503 2.95 -4.70 3.54
CA LEU A 503 2.00 -5.30 4.48
C LEU A 503 1.04 -4.21 4.95
N ARG A 504 -0.27 -4.43 4.79
CA ARG A 504 -1.33 -3.46 5.13
C ARG A 504 -2.44 -4.10 5.96
N ASP A 505 -3.15 -3.26 6.73
CA ASP A 505 -4.24 -3.65 7.65
C ASP A 505 -3.85 -4.86 8.51
N VAL A 506 -2.70 -4.74 9.19
CA VAL A 506 -2.16 -5.79 10.06
C VAL A 506 -3.06 -5.93 11.30
N ARG A 507 -3.39 -7.17 11.65
CA ARG A 507 -4.13 -7.51 12.88
C ARG A 507 -3.43 -8.63 13.63
N ASP A 508 -3.41 -8.53 14.94
CA ASP A 508 -3.03 -9.62 15.84
C ASP A 508 -4.13 -10.70 15.87
N ILE A 509 -3.71 -11.96 15.97
CA ILE A 509 -4.64 -13.09 16.05
C ILE A 509 -4.98 -13.35 17.52
N PRO A 510 -6.27 -13.46 17.90
CA PRO A 510 -6.67 -13.71 19.28
C PRO A 510 -6.00 -14.96 19.87
N ASN A 511 -5.49 -14.84 21.10
CA ASN A 511 -4.81 -15.92 21.84
C ASN A 511 -3.60 -16.52 21.09
N SER A 512 -2.94 -15.74 20.24
CA SER A 512 -1.80 -16.14 19.43
C SER A 512 -0.70 -15.08 19.48
N ASN A 513 0.51 -15.47 19.06
CA ASN A 513 1.63 -14.56 18.80
C ASN A 513 1.78 -14.22 17.30
N ARG A 514 0.81 -14.62 16.48
CA ARG A 514 0.79 -14.43 15.04
C ARG A 514 -0.08 -13.24 14.65
N TYR A 515 0.16 -12.76 13.44
CA TYR A 515 -0.52 -11.65 12.80
C TYR A 515 -1.04 -12.07 11.44
N ILE A 516 -2.14 -11.45 11.01
CA ILE A 516 -2.64 -11.50 9.63
C ILE A 516 -2.50 -10.12 9.00
N ALA A 517 -2.18 -10.07 7.70
CA ALA A 517 -2.11 -8.85 6.93
C ALA A 517 -2.49 -9.07 5.46
N VAL A 518 -2.73 -7.97 4.75
CA VAL A 518 -2.83 -7.96 3.29
C VAL A 518 -1.46 -7.65 2.68
N ALA A 519 -0.93 -8.59 1.91
CA ALA A 519 0.27 -8.44 1.10
C ALA A 519 -0.07 -7.71 -0.20
N THR A 520 0.61 -6.59 -0.46
CA THR A 520 0.28 -5.65 -1.55
C THR A 520 1.49 -5.21 -2.35
N GLY A 521 1.24 -4.66 -3.54
CA GLY A 521 2.17 -3.87 -4.32
C GLY A 521 2.36 -2.45 -3.77
N HIS A 522 3.10 -1.62 -4.49
CA HIS A 522 3.41 -0.26 -4.09
C HIS A 522 2.24 0.69 -4.45
N HIS A 523 1.85 0.71 -5.73
CA HIS A 523 0.72 1.47 -6.29
C HIS A 523 -0.61 0.71 -6.24
N THR A 524 -0.90 0.08 -5.09
CA THR A 524 -2.14 -0.68 -4.90
C THR A 524 -2.91 -0.15 -3.70
N LEU A 525 -4.18 -0.53 -3.55
CA LEU A 525 -4.95 -0.38 -2.30
C LEU A 525 -4.56 -1.49 -1.31
N ALA A 526 -5.17 -1.54 -0.13
CA ALA A 526 -5.06 -2.67 0.80
C ALA A 526 -5.79 -3.93 0.30
N TYR A 527 -5.59 -4.27 -0.99
CA TYR A 527 -6.21 -5.39 -1.69
C TYR A 527 -5.13 -6.31 -2.24
N GLY A 528 -5.14 -7.59 -1.87
CA GLY A 528 -4.11 -8.51 -2.29
C GLY A 528 -4.19 -9.87 -1.63
N GLN A 529 -3.03 -10.44 -1.35
CA GLN A 529 -2.85 -11.77 -0.78
C GLN A 529 -3.00 -11.72 0.75
N LEU A 530 -3.67 -12.69 1.36
CA LEU A 530 -3.66 -12.84 2.81
C LEU A 530 -2.38 -13.57 3.25
N VAL A 531 -1.67 -12.98 4.21
CA VAL A 531 -0.43 -13.53 4.77
C VAL A 531 -0.48 -13.58 6.29
N LEU A 532 0.13 -14.62 6.84
CA LEU A 532 0.30 -14.85 8.27
C LEU A 532 1.79 -14.79 8.62
N PHE A 533 2.14 -14.11 9.71
CA PHE A 533 3.52 -14.03 10.20
C PHE A 533 3.60 -13.94 11.72
N ASP A 534 4.79 -14.15 12.28
CA ASP A 534 5.10 -13.96 13.69
C ASP A 534 6.42 -13.19 13.84
N LEU A 535 6.69 -12.74 15.07
CA LEU A 535 7.86 -11.92 15.38
C LEU A 535 8.99 -12.72 16.07
N LEU A 536 8.85 -14.05 16.22
CA LEU A 536 9.79 -14.88 17.00
C LEU A 536 11.18 -14.98 16.34
N GLY A 537 11.23 -14.88 15.01
CA GLY A 537 12.50 -14.84 14.25
C GLY A 537 13.19 -13.46 14.23
N GLY A 538 12.58 -12.46 14.85
CA GLY A 538 13.00 -11.06 14.77
C GLY A 538 12.43 -10.33 13.55
N PRO A 539 12.71 -9.02 13.42
CA PRO A 539 11.98 -8.13 12.52
C PRO A 539 12.19 -8.41 11.02
N ASN A 540 13.17 -9.23 10.65
CA ASN A 540 13.55 -9.46 9.26
C ASN A 540 13.67 -10.94 8.87
N ASP A 541 13.13 -11.86 9.67
CA ASP A 541 13.09 -13.29 9.32
C ASP A 541 11.95 -13.58 8.33
N ALA A 542 12.28 -13.56 7.04
CA ALA A 542 11.34 -13.84 5.95
C ALA A 542 10.74 -15.25 5.99
N SER A 543 11.38 -16.21 6.69
CA SER A 543 10.84 -17.58 6.81
C SER A 543 9.59 -17.64 7.68
N ARG A 544 9.36 -16.63 8.53
CA ARG A 544 8.18 -16.52 9.40
C ARG A 544 6.92 -16.05 8.67
N MET A 545 7.03 -15.61 7.42
CA MET A 545 5.87 -15.20 6.62
C MET A 545 5.37 -16.33 5.73
N THR A 546 4.09 -16.64 5.86
CA THR A 546 3.38 -17.63 5.06
C THR A 546 2.13 -17.02 4.41
N THR A 547 1.71 -17.52 3.26
CA THR A 547 0.47 -17.10 2.61
C THR A 547 -0.66 -18.08 2.83
N LEU A 548 -1.83 -17.51 3.16
CA LEU A 548 -3.12 -18.18 3.19
C LEU A 548 -3.72 -18.31 1.78
N THR A 549 -3.40 -17.42 0.85
CA THR A 549 -3.98 -17.35 -0.50
C THR A 549 -2.89 -17.36 -1.59
N PRO A 550 -2.18 -18.49 -1.80
CA PRO A 550 -0.94 -18.53 -2.58
C PRO A 550 -1.01 -18.19 -4.07
N ASN A 551 -2.19 -18.23 -4.67
CA ASN A 551 -2.38 -17.93 -6.10
C ASN A 551 -2.92 -16.51 -6.35
N ILE A 552 -3.08 -15.71 -5.29
CA ILE A 552 -3.45 -14.29 -5.40
C ILE A 552 -2.18 -13.47 -5.56
N THR A 553 -2.18 -12.55 -6.52
CA THR A 553 -1.05 -11.64 -6.74
C THR A 553 -1.18 -10.39 -5.87
N THR A 554 -0.04 -9.77 -5.59
CA THR A 554 0.06 -8.49 -4.88
C THR A 554 -0.41 -7.29 -5.72
N GLY A 555 -0.76 -7.49 -6.99
CA GLY A 555 -1.12 -6.40 -7.92
C GLY A 555 0.08 -5.71 -8.58
N GLU A 556 1.22 -5.69 -7.89
CA GLU A 556 2.49 -5.16 -8.35
C GLU A 556 3.61 -5.84 -7.53
N GLY A 557 4.78 -6.04 -8.12
CA GLY A 557 5.91 -6.67 -7.44
C GLY A 557 5.73 -8.17 -7.13
N PRO A 558 6.66 -8.76 -6.37
CA PRO A 558 6.65 -10.17 -6.04
C PRO A 558 5.62 -10.51 -4.95
N SER A 559 5.00 -11.68 -5.05
CA SER A 559 4.07 -12.24 -4.06
C SER A 559 4.74 -13.29 -3.16
N VAL A 560 4.17 -13.51 -1.97
CA VAL A 560 4.69 -14.48 -0.99
C VAL A 560 4.39 -15.89 -1.49
N LYS A 561 5.41 -16.77 -1.46
CA LYS A 561 5.30 -18.14 -2.01
C LYS A 561 5.14 -19.22 -0.95
N ASN A 562 5.71 -19.03 0.23
CA ASN A 562 5.66 -20.01 1.32
C ASN A 562 4.24 -20.13 1.82
N ARG A 563 3.63 -21.31 1.70
CA ARG A 563 2.22 -21.52 2.05
C ARG A 563 2.07 -21.87 3.53
N VAL A 564 0.88 -21.61 4.07
CA VAL A 564 0.48 -22.24 5.34
C VAL A 564 0.58 -23.77 5.21
N PRO A 565 1.01 -24.51 6.27
CA PRO A 565 1.20 -25.95 6.21
C PRO A 565 -0.05 -26.75 5.77
N GLN A 566 -1.24 -26.23 6.10
CA GLN A 566 -2.54 -26.82 5.77
C GLN A 566 -2.93 -26.65 4.29
N GLY A 567 -2.15 -25.87 3.52
CA GLY A 567 -2.29 -25.69 2.08
C GLY A 567 -2.89 -24.34 1.66
N GLY A 568 -3.80 -23.78 2.45
CA GLY A 568 -4.48 -22.52 2.18
C GLY A 568 -5.45 -22.57 0.99
N LEU A 569 -5.95 -21.40 0.58
CA LEU A 569 -6.89 -21.23 -0.52
C LEU A 569 -6.16 -21.22 -1.86
N VAL A 570 -5.90 -22.40 -2.40
CA VAL A 570 -5.21 -22.60 -3.69
C VAL A 570 -6.12 -22.26 -4.88
N GLU A 571 -7.38 -22.67 -4.87
CA GLU A 571 -8.34 -22.41 -5.96
C GLU A 571 -8.99 -21.04 -5.78
N ASN A 572 -8.29 -19.99 -6.22
CA ASN A 572 -8.60 -18.61 -5.90
C ASN A 572 -8.21 -17.65 -7.02
N VAL A 573 -9.09 -16.69 -7.31
CA VAL A 573 -8.88 -15.56 -8.23
C VAL A 573 -9.26 -14.26 -7.53
N GLY A 574 -8.97 -13.10 -8.11
CA GLY A 574 -9.34 -11.80 -7.53
C GLY A 574 -8.42 -11.34 -6.41
N ARG A 575 -8.95 -10.64 -5.40
CA ARG A 575 -8.18 -10.03 -4.29
C ARG A 575 -8.94 -10.07 -2.98
N TYR A 576 -8.19 -10.08 -1.87
CA TYR A 576 -8.73 -9.99 -0.51
C TYR A 576 -8.48 -8.62 0.11
N ALA A 577 -9.39 -8.21 1.00
CA ALA A 577 -9.34 -6.98 1.78
C ALA A 577 -9.86 -7.23 3.20
N GLY A 578 -9.53 -6.31 4.12
CA GLY A 578 -10.12 -6.24 5.46
C GLY A 578 -10.14 -7.56 6.24
N PRO A 579 -9.01 -8.31 6.36
CA PRO A 579 -9.00 -9.55 7.12
C PRO A 579 -9.30 -9.27 8.59
N HIS A 580 -10.12 -10.11 9.22
CA HIS A 580 -10.37 -10.11 10.65
C HIS A 580 -10.17 -11.53 11.21
N PRO A 581 -9.19 -11.74 12.10
CA PRO A 581 -8.92 -13.05 12.65
C PRO A 581 -9.97 -13.45 13.69
N VAL A 582 -10.54 -14.65 13.53
CA VAL A 582 -11.39 -15.30 14.54
C VAL A 582 -10.54 -16.20 15.41
N SER A 583 -9.65 -16.99 14.79
CA SER A 583 -8.63 -17.82 15.43
C SER A 583 -7.39 -17.95 14.53
N GLU A 584 -6.41 -18.78 14.88
CA GLU A 584 -5.25 -19.03 14.02
C GLU A 584 -5.60 -19.72 12.70
N THR A 585 -6.78 -20.33 12.62
CA THR A 585 -7.19 -21.16 11.51
C THR A 585 -8.40 -20.62 10.76
N VAL A 586 -9.14 -19.67 11.33
CA VAL A 586 -10.37 -19.10 10.77
C VAL A 586 -10.34 -17.57 10.76
N PHE A 587 -10.77 -16.99 9.64
CA PHE A 587 -10.77 -15.54 9.40
C PHE A 587 -12.05 -15.11 8.68
N LEU A 588 -12.53 -13.90 8.98
CA LEU A 588 -13.41 -13.16 8.09
C LEU A 588 -12.56 -12.34 7.12
N ALA A 589 -12.95 -12.27 5.85
CA ALA A 589 -12.27 -11.40 4.89
C ALA A 589 -13.22 -11.00 3.76
N SER A 590 -12.95 -9.84 3.17
CA SER A 590 -13.66 -9.41 1.98
C SER A 590 -12.96 -9.89 0.72
N TRP A 591 -13.72 -10.43 -0.23
CA TRP A 591 -13.19 -10.96 -1.50
C TRP A 591 -14.02 -10.48 -2.69
N SER A 592 -13.35 -10.00 -3.74
CA SER A 592 -14.02 -9.49 -4.94
C SER A 592 -14.35 -10.56 -5.97
N GLY A 593 -13.58 -11.65 -6.03
CA GLY A 593 -13.76 -12.73 -7.02
C GLY A 593 -13.62 -12.34 -8.50
N CYS A 594 -13.45 -11.06 -8.82
CA CYS A 594 -13.23 -10.58 -10.19
C CYS A 594 -11.76 -10.78 -10.59
N ILE A 595 -11.49 -11.34 -11.78
CA ILE A 595 -10.15 -11.34 -12.38
C ILE A 595 -9.87 -9.90 -12.86
N PRO A 596 -8.88 -9.17 -12.31
CA PRO A 596 -8.58 -7.85 -12.84
C PRO A 596 -7.87 -7.99 -14.19
N ALA A 597 -8.29 -7.19 -15.18
CA ALA A 597 -7.41 -6.81 -16.27
C ALA A 597 -6.19 -6.08 -15.65
N HIS A 598 -5.04 -6.72 -15.65
CA HIS A 598 -3.86 -6.35 -14.87
C HIS A 598 -3.02 -5.23 -15.51
N ASN A 599 -3.67 -4.16 -16.00
CA ASN A 599 -2.99 -3.20 -16.87
C ASN A 599 -3.49 -1.75 -16.79
N GLY A 600 -4.54 -1.43 -16.02
CA GLY A 600 -5.22 -0.15 -16.14
C GLY A 600 -5.27 0.68 -14.87
N ARG A 601 -5.00 1.98 -14.99
CA ARG A 601 -5.30 3.03 -14.00
C ARG A 601 -6.82 3.14 -13.66
N LEU A 602 -7.69 2.24 -14.15
CA LEU A 602 -9.15 2.22 -13.97
C LEU A 602 -9.70 0.78 -14.00
N GLY A 603 -10.58 0.46 -13.04
CA GLY A 603 -11.60 -0.62 -13.09
C GLY A 603 -11.12 -2.07 -12.92
N GLY A 604 -11.52 -2.75 -11.85
CA GLY A 604 -11.33 -4.20 -11.71
C GLY A 604 -11.71 -4.77 -10.34
N ASP A 605 -11.18 -4.20 -9.25
CA ASP A 605 -11.54 -4.66 -7.90
C ASP A 605 -12.79 -3.91 -7.41
N THR A 606 -13.96 -4.43 -7.79
CA THR A 606 -15.27 -3.99 -7.32
C THR A 606 -16.02 -5.18 -6.72
N GLN A 607 -17.16 -4.96 -6.08
CA GLN A 607 -18.07 -6.03 -5.61
C GLN A 607 -17.46 -6.99 -4.58
N PHE A 608 -16.71 -6.43 -3.63
CA PHE A 608 -16.28 -7.21 -2.47
C PHE A 608 -17.49 -7.73 -1.69
N ALA A 609 -17.43 -8.99 -1.31
CA ALA A 609 -18.39 -9.64 -0.42
C ALA A 609 -17.65 -10.21 0.79
N ILE A 610 -18.36 -10.46 1.89
CA ILE A 610 -17.79 -10.98 3.13
C ILE A 610 -17.79 -12.49 3.09
N TYR A 611 -16.65 -13.09 3.42
CA TYR A 611 -16.46 -14.52 3.47
C TYR A 611 -15.86 -14.94 4.80
N LEU A 612 -16.21 -16.16 5.22
CA LEU A 612 -15.42 -16.93 6.16
C LEU A 612 -14.39 -17.74 5.36
N VAL A 613 -13.11 -17.67 5.75
CA VAL A 613 -12.01 -18.42 5.12
C VAL A 613 -11.15 -19.11 6.18
N ASP A 614 -10.53 -20.23 5.82
CA ASP A 614 -9.66 -20.98 6.72
C ASP A 614 -8.34 -21.44 6.10
N VAL A 615 -7.41 -21.88 6.96
CA VAL A 615 -6.08 -22.38 6.55
C VAL A 615 -6.11 -23.67 5.72
N TYR A 616 -7.21 -24.43 5.76
CA TYR A 616 -7.40 -25.66 4.97
C TYR A 616 -7.88 -25.37 3.55
N GLY A 617 -8.33 -24.15 3.28
CA GLY A 617 -8.78 -23.71 1.96
C GLY A 617 -10.29 -23.77 1.78
N ASN A 618 -11.08 -23.80 2.85
CA ASN A 618 -12.52 -23.56 2.76
C ASN A 618 -12.79 -22.04 2.67
N ARG A 619 -13.81 -21.68 1.88
CA ARG A 619 -14.32 -20.32 1.74
C ARG A 619 -15.83 -20.39 1.63
N GLU A 620 -16.53 -19.68 2.50
CA GLU A 620 -17.98 -19.68 2.56
C GLU A 620 -18.51 -18.25 2.57
N LEU A 621 -19.45 -17.96 1.66
CA LEU A 621 -20.07 -16.64 1.57
C LEU A 621 -20.87 -16.35 2.84
N VAL A 622 -20.68 -15.16 3.40
CA VAL A 622 -21.43 -14.65 4.56
C VAL A 622 -22.40 -13.57 4.13
N HIS A 623 -21.95 -12.58 3.34
CA HIS A 623 -22.81 -11.49 2.89
C HIS A 623 -22.34 -10.92 1.56
N ARG A 624 -23.28 -10.59 0.67
CA ARG A 624 -23.00 -9.94 -0.61
C ARG A 624 -24.07 -8.90 -0.91
N GLU A 625 -23.61 -7.74 -1.36
CA GLU A 625 -24.45 -6.74 -2.01
C GLU A 625 -24.33 -6.88 -3.53
N ARG A 626 -25.41 -6.55 -4.25
CA ARG A 626 -25.41 -6.60 -5.73
C ARG A 626 -24.58 -5.48 -6.33
N ILE A 627 -24.78 -4.26 -5.81
CA ILE A 627 -24.21 -3.03 -6.35
C ILE A 627 -23.01 -2.55 -5.52
N LEU A 628 -23.12 -2.61 -4.19
CA LEU A 628 -22.10 -2.12 -3.27
C LEU A 628 -21.04 -3.18 -2.97
N SER A 629 -19.89 -2.73 -2.48
CA SER A 629 -18.85 -3.57 -1.89
C SER A 629 -19.05 -3.63 -0.37
N CYS A 630 -18.78 -4.80 0.21
CA CYS A 630 -18.77 -5.04 1.65
C CYS A 630 -17.34 -5.22 2.16
N ASP A 631 -16.97 -4.53 3.24
CA ASP A 631 -15.61 -4.54 3.80
C ASP A 631 -15.60 -4.42 5.33
N PHE A 632 -14.45 -4.68 5.96
CA PHE A 632 -14.19 -4.53 7.40
C PHE A 632 -15.12 -5.33 8.32
N ALA A 633 -15.42 -6.58 7.95
CA ALA A 633 -16.21 -7.49 8.78
C ALA A 633 -15.54 -7.73 10.15
N THR A 634 -16.25 -7.44 11.24
CA THR A 634 -15.77 -7.57 12.62
C THR A 634 -16.82 -8.23 13.48
N PRO A 635 -16.51 -9.32 14.22
CA PRO A 635 -17.42 -9.93 15.17
C PRO A 635 -17.86 -8.93 16.25
N ILE A 636 -19.17 -8.84 16.49
CA ILE A 636 -19.72 -8.04 17.59
C ILE A 636 -19.76 -8.91 18.84
N LYS A 637 -18.74 -8.77 19.68
CA LYS A 637 -18.67 -9.40 21.00
C LYS A 637 -17.78 -8.58 21.93
N SER A 638 -18.06 -8.66 23.23
CA SER A 638 -17.14 -8.12 24.23
C SER A 638 -15.84 -8.92 24.18
N ARG A 639 -14.71 -8.21 24.25
CA ARG A 639 -13.35 -8.75 24.26
C ARG A 639 -12.54 -8.10 25.39
N PRO A 640 -11.51 -8.77 25.92
CA PRO A 640 -10.63 -8.16 26.91
C PRO A 640 -10.01 -6.87 26.38
N ARG A 641 -10.09 -5.78 27.16
CA ARG A 641 -9.37 -4.55 26.84
C ARG A 641 -7.85 -4.85 26.83
N PRO A 642 -7.07 -4.36 25.86
CA PRO A 642 -5.64 -4.55 25.82
C PRO A 642 -4.98 -3.98 27.06
N TYR A 643 -3.75 -4.45 27.28
CA TYR A 643 -2.91 -3.92 28.33
C TYR A 643 -2.80 -2.39 28.23
N GLN A 644 -3.07 -1.70 29.34
CA GLN A 644 -2.90 -0.25 29.41
C GLN A 644 -1.44 0.06 29.66
N ILE A 645 -0.81 0.71 28.69
CA ILE A 645 0.55 1.22 28.83
C ILE A 645 0.43 2.58 29.53
N ALA A 646 1.13 2.74 30.65
CA ALA A 646 1.18 4.02 31.35
C ALA A 646 1.79 5.07 30.40
N ASP A 647 1.12 6.22 30.28
CA ASP A 647 1.65 7.34 29.51
C ASP A 647 2.91 7.86 30.20
N GLY A 648 4.07 7.61 29.57
CA GLY A 648 5.38 7.98 30.07
C GLY A 648 5.59 9.49 30.19
N ARG A 649 4.77 10.28 29.49
CA ARG A 649 4.77 11.74 29.59
C ARG A 649 4.10 12.23 30.87
N ILE A 650 3.32 11.40 31.58
CA ILE A 650 2.66 11.82 32.82
C ILE A 650 3.69 12.17 33.92
N LEU A 651 4.92 11.68 33.82
CA LEU A 651 6.03 12.17 34.68
C LEU A 651 6.43 13.63 34.39
N ALA A 652 6.12 14.17 33.20
CA ALA A 652 6.27 15.58 32.85
C ALA A 652 5.03 16.43 33.21
N ASN A 653 3.89 15.81 33.56
CA ASN A 653 2.64 16.48 33.95
C ASN A 653 2.43 16.51 35.47
N ALA A 654 3.47 16.88 36.22
CA ALA A 654 3.34 17.19 37.65
C ALA A 654 2.27 18.30 37.88
N PRO A 655 1.60 18.35 39.06
CA PRO A 655 0.57 19.34 39.36
C PRO A 655 0.96 20.79 39.00
N ALA A 656 -0.02 21.65 38.72
CA ALA A 656 0.21 23.03 38.26
C ALA A 656 1.15 23.86 39.15
N GLN A 657 1.23 23.51 40.44
CA GLN A 657 2.14 24.11 41.42
C GLN A 657 3.62 23.76 41.12
N SER A 658 3.91 22.49 40.82
CA SER A 658 5.20 22.02 40.33
C SER A 658 5.56 22.52 38.93
N ARG A 659 4.59 22.82 38.06
CA ARG A 659 4.84 23.49 36.77
C ARG A 659 5.25 24.95 36.92
N LYS A 660 4.64 25.69 37.86
CA LYS A 660 5.10 27.05 38.19
C LYS A 660 6.47 27.03 38.84
N GLU A 661 6.75 26.08 39.73
CA GLU A 661 8.07 25.93 40.35
C GLU A 661 9.15 25.53 39.32
N MET A 662 8.85 24.63 38.37
CA MET A 662 9.71 24.28 37.23
C MET A 662 9.80 25.36 36.13
N GLN A 663 8.83 26.28 36.04
CA GLN A 663 8.91 27.46 35.16
C GLN A 663 9.64 28.64 35.81
N THR A 664 9.67 28.71 37.14
CA THR A 664 10.43 29.73 37.90
C THR A 664 11.87 29.33 38.16
N ALA A 665 12.20 28.04 38.09
CA ALA A 665 13.55 27.59 37.81
C ALA A 665 13.75 27.65 36.29
N ASN A 666 14.90 28.11 35.80
CA ASN A 666 15.28 28.06 34.37
C ASN A 666 15.44 26.60 33.85
N SER A 667 14.61 25.63 34.28
CA SER A 667 14.70 24.24 33.85
C SER A 667 13.95 24.03 32.54
N GLU A 668 14.75 23.91 31.49
CA GLU A 668 14.52 23.22 30.22
C GLU A 668 13.39 22.17 30.31
N PHE A 669 12.44 22.21 29.37
CA PHE A 669 11.59 21.03 29.11
C PHE A 669 12.52 19.83 28.82
N PRO A 670 12.26 18.61 29.33
CA PRO A 670 13.16 17.49 29.11
C PRO A 670 13.10 17.07 27.63
N HIS A 671 14.08 17.56 26.85
CA HIS A 671 14.35 17.07 25.51
C HIS A 671 14.49 15.54 25.54
N PRO A 672 13.96 14.81 24.55
CA PRO A 672 14.19 13.38 24.47
C PRO A 672 15.69 13.06 24.47
N ILE A 673 16.02 11.88 24.95
CA ILE A 673 17.41 11.45 25.13
C ILE A 673 17.65 10.20 24.29
N CYS A 674 18.75 10.22 23.53
CA CYS A 674 19.25 9.06 22.80
C CYS A 674 20.61 8.61 23.35
N TYR A 675 20.87 7.31 23.33
CA TYR A 675 22.18 6.75 23.62
C TYR A 675 22.53 5.55 22.74
N VAL A 676 23.83 5.39 22.48
CA VAL A 676 24.39 4.16 21.91
C VAL A 676 25.37 3.61 22.93
N SER A 677 25.20 2.33 23.29
CA SER A 677 26.02 1.71 24.33
C SER A 677 27.46 1.49 23.84
N ASP A 678 27.62 1.00 22.60
CA ASP A 678 28.90 0.85 21.92
C ASP A 678 28.68 0.80 20.40
N VAL A 679 29.06 1.86 19.69
CA VAL A 679 28.93 1.96 18.23
C VAL A 679 29.71 0.87 17.47
N ASN A 680 30.69 0.23 18.10
CA ASN A 680 31.50 -0.82 17.50
C ASN A 680 30.72 -2.13 17.34
N VAL A 681 29.65 -2.33 18.12
CA VAL A 681 28.76 -3.48 17.97
C VAL A 681 28.02 -3.36 16.63
N GLY A 682 28.18 -4.38 15.77
CA GLY A 682 27.64 -4.39 14.41
C GLY A 682 28.58 -3.87 13.33
N LEU A 683 29.78 -3.38 13.70
CA LEU A 683 30.85 -3.04 12.76
C LEU A 683 31.83 -4.22 12.55
N PRO A 684 32.38 -4.40 11.34
CA PRO A 684 33.52 -5.29 11.08
C PRO A 684 34.72 -4.92 11.96
N LYS A 685 35.54 -5.92 12.33
CA LYS A 685 36.66 -5.75 13.27
C LYS A 685 37.64 -4.65 12.86
N GLU A 686 37.90 -4.53 11.56
CA GLU A 686 38.78 -3.54 10.98
C GLU A 686 38.27 -2.09 11.10
N GLU A 687 36.98 -1.88 11.39
CA GLU A 687 36.38 -0.55 11.58
C GLU A 687 36.11 -0.21 13.05
N GLN A 688 36.28 -1.18 13.95
CA GLN A 688 36.09 -0.96 15.39
C GLN A 688 37.18 0.00 15.93
N GLY A 689 36.77 0.95 16.76
CA GLY A 689 37.64 1.97 17.35
C GLY A 689 37.96 3.15 16.43
N LYS A 690 37.45 3.17 15.18
CA LYS A 690 37.66 4.30 14.24
C LYS A 690 36.64 5.42 14.38
N ALA A 691 35.47 5.13 14.96
CA ALA A 691 34.42 6.12 15.14
C ALA A 691 34.85 7.22 16.12
N ARG A 692 34.58 8.47 15.78
CA ARG A 692 34.86 9.65 16.61
C ARG A 692 33.65 10.54 16.82
N TYR A 693 32.70 10.51 15.89
CA TYR A 693 31.52 11.38 15.93
C TYR A 693 30.27 10.65 15.45
N LEU A 694 29.13 11.07 15.96
CA LEU A 694 27.81 10.71 15.47
C LEU A 694 27.12 11.98 14.99
N ARG A 695 26.86 12.08 13.68
CA ARG A 695 26.11 13.19 13.08
C ARG A 695 24.63 12.86 13.04
N ILE A 696 23.80 13.80 13.46
CA ILE A 696 22.34 13.73 13.51
C ILE A 696 21.80 14.50 12.32
N MET A 697 21.05 13.82 11.46
CA MET A 697 20.58 14.35 10.20
C MET A 697 19.06 14.23 10.08
N GLN A 698 18.45 15.09 9.27
CA GLN A 698 17.05 14.98 8.88
C GLN A 698 16.91 15.01 7.36
N ARG A 699 16.10 14.08 6.82
CA ARG A 699 15.48 14.26 5.49
C ARG A 699 14.18 15.02 5.68
N VAL A 700 14.08 16.17 5.01
CA VAL A 700 12.99 17.11 5.24
C VAL A 700 11.86 16.83 4.25
N GLY A 701 10.67 16.54 4.78
CA GLY A 701 9.46 16.34 3.98
C GLY A 701 9.06 17.62 3.23
N TRP A 702 8.58 17.45 2.00
CA TRP A 702 8.20 18.57 1.14
C TRP A 702 6.99 19.30 1.77
N PRO A 703 7.01 20.63 1.92
CA PRO A 703 5.92 21.34 2.59
C PRO A 703 4.61 21.30 1.79
N MET A 704 3.50 21.50 2.49
CA MET A 704 2.18 21.76 1.93
C MET A 704 1.41 22.69 2.86
N ASP A 705 0.62 23.60 2.30
CA ASP A 705 -0.31 24.42 3.09
C ASP A 705 -1.63 24.69 2.36
N GLN A 706 -2.47 25.53 2.97
CA GLN A 706 -3.80 25.89 2.48
C GLN A 706 -3.78 27.00 1.43
N GLU A 707 -2.66 27.71 1.26
CA GLU A 707 -2.56 28.88 0.38
C GLU A 707 -2.02 28.51 -1.00
N ILE A 708 -0.98 27.68 -1.05
CA ILE A 708 -0.29 27.31 -2.28
C ILE A 708 -0.29 25.80 -2.56
N GLY A 709 -0.75 24.99 -1.61
CA GLY A 709 -0.83 23.54 -1.75
C GLY A 709 0.54 22.88 -1.67
N ALA A 710 0.75 21.77 -2.40
CA ALA A 710 2.02 21.04 -2.33
C ALA A 710 3.19 21.87 -2.91
N MET A 711 4.29 21.96 -2.18
CA MET A 711 5.50 22.67 -2.58
C MET A 711 6.57 21.67 -3.01
N ARG A 712 6.94 21.66 -4.29
CA ARG A 712 7.87 20.67 -4.84
C ARG A 712 9.31 21.11 -4.58
N TRP A 713 10.19 20.21 -4.15
CA TRP A 713 11.63 20.54 -4.00
C TRP A 713 12.36 20.59 -5.33
N ALA A 714 11.94 19.78 -6.30
CA ALA A 714 12.55 19.69 -7.62
C ALA A 714 11.51 19.95 -8.72
N PRO A 715 11.93 20.38 -9.94
CA PRO A 715 11.06 20.63 -11.11
C PRO A 715 10.51 19.34 -11.74
N GLY A 716 10.06 18.40 -10.90
CA GLY A 716 9.63 17.08 -11.27
C GLY A 716 9.24 16.30 -10.03
N ASN A 717 9.56 15.01 -10.01
CA ASN A 717 9.30 14.14 -8.87
C ASN A 717 10.46 13.17 -8.64
N ALA A 718 10.41 12.40 -7.55
CA ALA A 718 11.53 11.54 -7.18
C ALA A 718 11.83 10.40 -8.19
N TRP A 719 10.99 10.19 -9.22
CA TRP A 719 11.25 9.28 -10.34
C TRP A 719 12.13 9.87 -11.44
N GLU A 720 12.31 11.18 -11.47
CA GLU A 720 13.05 11.88 -12.52
C GLU A 720 14.51 12.10 -12.11
N GLN A 721 15.45 11.91 -13.05
CA GLN A 721 16.88 12.11 -12.83
C GLN A 721 17.27 13.59 -12.97
N ILE A 722 16.60 14.45 -12.21
CA ILE A 722 16.80 15.90 -12.27
C ILE A 722 18.24 16.27 -11.91
N PHE A 723 18.87 15.49 -11.03
CA PHE A 723 20.21 15.73 -10.49
C PHE A 723 21.30 14.86 -11.14
N GLY A 724 21.01 14.21 -12.27
CA GLY A 724 21.87 13.18 -12.88
C GLY A 724 21.73 11.80 -12.22
N TYR A 725 21.05 11.74 -11.07
CA TYR A 725 20.60 10.54 -10.36
C TYR A 725 19.24 10.80 -9.70
N TRP A 726 18.68 9.78 -9.05
CA TRP A 726 17.42 9.89 -8.31
C TRP A 726 17.64 10.33 -6.87
N ALA A 727 17.02 11.43 -6.48
CA ALA A 727 17.01 11.95 -5.11
C ALA A 727 15.57 12.06 -4.58
N TRP A 728 15.44 11.88 -3.26
CA TRP A 728 14.15 11.80 -2.55
C TRP A 728 13.74 13.15 -1.96
N ALA A 729 14.60 13.69 -1.12
CA ALA A 729 14.27 14.80 -0.25
C ALA A 729 15.49 15.69 0.03
N PRO A 730 15.28 16.98 0.30
CA PRO A 730 16.31 17.82 0.87
C PRO A 730 16.77 17.27 2.23
N ALA A 731 17.95 17.68 2.66
CA ALA A 731 18.54 17.25 3.92
C ALA A 731 19.10 18.44 4.69
N ARG A 732 19.19 18.28 6.00
CA ARG A 732 19.89 19.20 6.90
C ARG A 732 20.60 18.43 8.02
N GLU A 733 21.63 19.04 8.56
CA GLU A 733 22.30 18.58 9.77
C GLU A 733 21.64 19.24 11.00
N VAL A 734 21.22 18.41 11.95
CA VAL A 734 20.68 18.86 13.24
C VAL A 734 21.83 19.20 14.18
N GLY A 735 22.88 18.38 14.15
CA GLY A 735 24.12 18.61 14.89
C GLY A 735 24.96 17.34 15.01
N THR A 736 26.11 17.47 15.66
CA THR A 736 27.08 16.38 15.82
C THR A 736 27.45 16.20 17.29
N VAL A 737 27.65 14.96 17.74
CA VAL A 737 28.16 14.63 19.08
C VAL A 737 29.42 13.78 18.99
N PRO A 738 30.38 13.93 19.92
CA PRO A 738 31.53 13.03 19.99
C PRO A 738 31.10 11.63 20.42
N VAL A 739 31.88 10.64 19.98
CA VAL A 739 31.82 9.25 20.44
C VAL A 739 32.97 9.05 21.42
N GLU A 740 32.67 8.51 22.60
CA GLU A 740 33.65 8.21 23.63
C GLU A 740 34.66 7.15 23.16
N GLU A 741 35.81 7.08 23.84
CA GLU A 741 36.86 6.10 23.51
C GLU A 741 36.38 4.64 23.58
N ASP A 742 35.36 4.36 24.42
CA ASP A 742 34.76 3.03 24.54
C ASP A 742 33.63 2.78 23.53
N GLY A 743 33.40 3.72 22.60
CA GLY A 743 32.36 3.64 21.57
C GLY A 743 30.99 4.14 22.01
N SER A 744 30.82 4.61 23.24
CA SER A 744 29.52 5.06 23.74
C SER A 744 29.20 6.51 23.38
N CYS A 745 27.91 6.85 23.30
CA CYS A 745 27.46 8.23 23.21
C CYS A 745 26.09 8.42 23.89
N TRP A 746 25.87 9.61 24.47
CA TRP A 746 24.65 9.97 25.21
C TRP A 746 24.30 11.44 24.96
N PHE A 747 23.13 11.73 24.39
CA PHE A 747 22.82 13.07 23.88
C PHE A 747 21.32 13.36 23.81
N TYR A 748 20.98 14.65 23.77
CA TYR A 748 19.60 15.12 23.59
C TYR A 748 19.18 15.07 22.12
N LEU A 749 17.89 14.81 21.87
CA LEU A 749 17.17 14.89 20.60
C LEU A 749 16.08 15.99 20.63
N PRO A 750 15.72 16.63 19.50
CA PRO A 750 14.56 17.49 19.48
C PRO A 750 13.31 16.61 19.45
N SER A 751 12.28 17.01 20.19
CA SER A 751 11.00 16.29 20.17
C SER A 751 10.32 16.45 18.81
N ASN A 752 9.56 15.43 18.41
CA ASN A 752 8.74 15.45 17.20
C ASN A 752 9.52 15.75 15.90
N LEU A 753 10.82 15.41 15.85
CA LEU A 753 11.64 15.54 14.64
C LEU A 753 12.09 14.18 14.12
N PRO A 754 11.82 13.81 12.86
CA PRO A 754 12.37 12.60 12.27
C PRO A 754 13.86 12.76 12.01
N VAL A 755 14.68 11.99 12.72
CA VAL A 755 16.14 12.01 12.61
C VAL A 755 16.71 10.66 12.22
N TYR A 756 17.84 10.69 11.52
CA TYR A 756 18.68 9.54 11.23
C TYR A 756 20.14 9.85 11.58
N PHE A 757 20.95 8.82 11.73
CA PHE A 757 22.32 8.96 12.22
C PHE A 757 23.36 8.55 11.17
N GLN A 758 24.50 9.24 11.20
CA GLN A 758 25.71 8.91 10.45
C GLN A 758 26.88 8.77 11.43
N LEU A 759 27.50 7.59 11.45
CA LEU A 759 28.71 7.35 12.23
C LEU A 759 29.92 7.83 11.43
N LEU A 760 30.79 8.65 12.04
CA LEU A 760 31.92 9.29 11.37
C LEU A 760 33.26 8.91 11.98
N ASP A 761 34.30 8.85 11.14
CA ASP A 761 35.69 8.68 11.58
C ASP A 761 36.37 10.01 11.98
N GLU A 762 37.66 9.94 12.33
CA GLU A 762 38.49 11.09 12.71
C GLU A 762 38.60 12.18 11.64
N ASN A 763 38.42 11.82 10.36
CA ASN A 763 38.42 12.75 9.23
C ASN A 763 37.02 13.27 8.89
N ARG A 764 36.03 13.02 9.77
CA ARG A 764 34.60 13.36 9.57
C ARG A 764 33.95 12.60 8.42
N LEU A 765 34.56 11.51 7.94
CA LEU A 765 34.02 10.72 6.85
C LEU A 765 33.01 9.71 7.36
N GLU A 766 31.92 9.51 6.63
CA GLU A 766 30.91 8.52 6.98
C GLU A 766 31.49 7.10 6.96
N ILE A 767 31.40 6.42 8.10
CA ILE A 767 31.61 4.98 8.25
C ILE A 767 30.33 4.25 7.87
N ARG A 768 29.17 4.68 8.39
CA ARG A 768 27.88 4.04 8.13
C ARG A 768 26.73 5.00 8.41
N ARG A 769 25.66 4.89 7.63
CA ARG A 769 24.39 5.62 7.86
C ARG A 769 23.23 4.71 8.19
N MET A 770 22.31 5.24 9.00
CA MET A 770 20.96 4.70 9.16
C MET A 770 20.11 5.07 7.94
N ARG A 771 19.53 4.07 7.25
CA ARG A 771 18.64 4.29 6.08
C ARG A 771 17.17 4.22 6.46
N SER A 772 16.79 4.71 7.62
CA SER A 772 15.42 4.88 8.15
C SER A 772 15.50 6.03 9.15
N HIS A 773 14.39 6.46 9.74
CA HIS A 773 14.40 7.52 10.74
C HIS A 773 13.57 7.13 11.97
N ILE A 774 13.88 7.77 13.08
CA ILE A 774 13.08 7.70 14.30
C ILE A 774 12.62 9.10 14.69
N THR A 775 11.51 9.16 15.39
CA THR A 775 10.97 10.35 16.01
C THR A 775 10.79 10.02 17.48
N LEU A 776 11.20 10.92 18.37
CA LEU A 776 11.03 10.75 19.80
C LEU A 776 10.09 11.83 20.34
N GLU A 777 9.36 11.45 21.38
CA GLU A 777 8.46 12.35 22.10
C GLU A 777 9.16 12.97 23.31
N GLU A 778 8.57 14.03 23.85
CA GLU A 778 9.11 14.70 25.04
C GLU A 778 9.21 13.73 26.23
N GLY A 779 10.34 13.80 26.94
CA GLY A 779 10.65 12.89 28.06
C GLY A 779 11.00 11.45 27.67
N GLU A 780 11.00 11.10 26.38
CA GLU A 780 11.39 9.77 25.93
C GLU A 780 12.90 9.54 26.09
N SER A 781 13.28 8.35 26.57
CA SER A 781 14.66 7.87 26.52
C SER A 781 14.74 6.61 25.65
N ARG A 782 15.60 6.67 24.62
CA ARG A 782 15.76 5.63 23.61
C ARG A 782 17.23 5.25 23.50
N GLY A 783 17.50 3.97 23.32
CA GLY A 783 18.86 3.53 23.05
C GLY A 783 18.94 2.34 22.11
N CYS A 784 20.11 2.20 21.48
CA CYS A 784 20.54 1.00 20.79
C CYS A 784 21.84 0.47 21.40
N ILE A 785 22.13 -0.80 21.13
CA ILE A 785 23.37 -1.41 21.59
C ILE A 785 24.51 -0.90 20.70
N GLY A 786 24.31 -0.92 19.38
CA GLY A 786 25.32 -0.50 18.41
C GLY A 786 24.73 -0.05 17.08
N CYS A 787 25.49 -0.21 16.00
CA CYS A 787 25.12 0.28 14.67
C CYS A 787 24.54 -0.86 13.82
N HIS A 788 23.21 -0.97 13.74
CA HIS A 788 22.48 -2.00 12.98
C HIS A 788 22.71 -3.44 13.50
N GLU A 789 22.85 -3.59 14.81
CA GLU A 789 22.85 -4.88 15.49
C GLU A 789 21.52 -5.63 15.29
N THR A 790 21.55 -6.96 15.36
CA THR A 790 20.32 -7.74 15.34
C THR A 790 19.75 -7.79 16.76
N ARG A 791 18.51 -7.30 16.97
CA ARG A 791 17.86 -7.31 18.29
C ARG A 791 17.60 -8.72 18.88
N ALA A 792 17.75 -9.76 18.08
CA ALA A 792 17.76 -11.15 18.55
C ALA A 792 19.08 -11.53 19.27
N GLN A 793 20.11 -10.69 19.17
CA GLN A 793 21.38 -10.85 19.87
C GLN A 793 21.28 -10.13 21.22
N VAL A 794 21.31 -10.90 22.29
CA VAL A 794 21.52 -10.37 23.64
C VAL A 794 23.01 -10.10 23.79
N VAL A 795 23.42 -8.84 23.85
CA VAL A 795 24.75 -8.51 24.37
C VAL A 795 24.64 -8.62 25.89
N ALA A 796 25.30 -9.63 26.47
CA ALA A 796 25.36 -9.77 27.92
C ALA A 796 25.95 -8.47 28.51
N PRO A 797 25.30 -7.85 29.52
CA PRO A 797 25.88 -6.71 30.21
C PRO A 797 27.25 -7.14 30.76
N GLN A 798 28.32 -6.42 30.41
CA GLN A 798 29.63 -6.64 31.01
C GLN A 798 29.58 -6.16 32.47
N PRO A 799 29.63 -7.04 33.49
CA PRO A 799 29.49 -6.61 34.87
C PRO A 799 30.61 -5.63 35.24
N GLY A 800 30.25 -4.43 35.74
CA GLY A 800 31.20 -3.45 36.26
C GLY A 800 31.77 -2.43 35.25
N LYS A 801 31.31 -2.41 34.00
CA LYS A 801 31.64 -1.34 33.04
C LYS A 801 30.39 -0.59 32.61
N LEU A 802 30.14 0.57 33.24
CA LEU A 802 29.21 1.56 32.71
C LEU A 802 29.84 2.20 31.46
N PRO A 803 29.09 2.36 30.35
CA PRO A 803 29.55 3.15 29.21
C PRO A 803 30.03 4.54 29.67
N LYS A 804 31.19 5.00 29.16
CA LYS A 804 31.80 6.28 29.54
C LYS A 804 30.85 7.44 29.37
N ALA A 805 30.01 7.41 28.33
CA ALA A 805 29.04 8.46 28.05
C ALA A 805 28.04 8.66 29.19
N PHE A 806 27.79 7.65 30.04
CA PHE A 806 26.88 7.76 31.20
C PHE A 806 27.56 8.31 32.46
N LEU A 807 28.84 8.66 32.41
CA LEU A 807 29.58 9.27 33.52
C LEU A 807 29.41 10.80 33.59
N HIS A 808 28.77 11.40 32.60
CA HIS A 808 28.45 12.82 32.53
C HIS A 808 27.02 13.00 32.00
N SER A 809 26.42 14.18 32.10
CA SER A 809 25.07 14.47 31.57
C SER A 809 24.99 14.26 30.04
N PRO A 810 23.78 14.01 29.47
CA PRO A 810 23.62 13.93 28.02
C PRO A 810 24.13 15.21 27.36
N MET A 811 24.81 15.04 26.22
CA MET A 811 25.36 16.15 25.47
C MET A 811 24.30 16.82 24.59
N THR A 812 24.32 18.15 24.53
CA THR A 812 23.64 18.88 23.46
C THR A 812 24.46 18.75 22.18
N PRO A 813 23.88 18.33 21.05
CA PRO A 813 24.60 18.28 19.78
C PRO A 813 25.26 19.63 19.46
N GLN A 814 26.43 19.61 18.84
CA GLN A 814 27.05 20.82 18.31
C GLN A 814 26.35 21.22 17.02
N GLU A 815 25.88 22.46 16.92
CA GLU A 815 25.28 22.97 15.68
C GLU A 815 26.32 23.06 14.55
N PRO A 816 25.90 22.83 13.30
CA PRO A 816 26.74 23.13 12.15
C PRO A 816 26.88 24.65 11.98
N GLU A 817 28.04 25.11 11.51
CA GLU A 817 28.33 26.54 11.27
C GLU A 817 27.37 27.23 10.29
N TRP A 818 26.71 26.48 9.41
CA TRP A 818 25.69 27.02 8.50
C TRP A 818 24.28 27.04 9.11
N GLY A 819 24.13 26.71 10.39
CA GLY A 819 22.88 26.70 11.12
C GLY A 819 22.07 25.41 10.93
N SER A 820 21.57 24.87 12.05
CA SER A 820 20.79 23.63 12.10
C SER A 820 19.41 23.74 11.41
N GLU A 821 18.91 24.97 11.23
CA GLU A 821 17.62 25.28 10.59
C GLU A 821 17.67 25.29 9.06
N ASN A 822 18.87 25.29 8.47
CA ASN A 822 19.06 25.49 7.04
C ASN A 822 19.21 24.17 6.28
N LEU A 823 18.63 24.13 5.08
CA LEU A 823 18.84 23.03 4.15
C LEU A 823 20.26 23.07 3.58
N LEU A 824 20.86 21.89 3.40
CA LEU A 824 22.09 21.75 2.64
C LEU A 824 21.80 22.01 1.17
N ALA A 825 22.54 22.95 0.59
CA ALA A 825 22.41 23.35 -0.81
C ALA A 825 23.76 23.57 -1.46
N PHE A 826 23.90 23.05 -2.67
CA PHE A 826 25.14 23.12 -3.42
C PHE A 826 25.53 24.56 -3.78
N GLU A 827 24.55 25.37 -4.20
CA GLU A 827 24.75 26.73 -4.67
C GLU A 827 25.39 27.63 -3.61
N THR A 828 24.93 27.53 -2.36
CA THR A 828 25.34 28.40 -1.26
C THR A 828 26.44 27.81 -0.39
N HIS A 829 26.53 26.48 -0.29
CA HIS A 829 27.46 25.82 0.63
C HIS A 829 28.69 25.22 -0.05
N ILE A 830 28.60 24.79 -1.31
CA ILE A 830 29.62 23.96 -1.96
C ILE A 830 30.31 24.67 -3.11
N GLN A 831 29.56 25.33 -4.00
CA GLN A 831 30.17 26.11 -5.09
C GLN A 831 31.21 27.13 -4.58
N PRO A 832 30.98 27.88 -3.49
CA PRO A 832 32.00 28.80 -2.96
C PRO A 832 33.29 28.13 -2.46
N ILE A 833 33.26 26.83 -2.15
CA ILE A 833 34.46 26.05 -1.84
C ILE A 833 35.22 25.76 -3.15
N PHE A 834 34.51 25.34 -4.20
CA PHE A 834 35.12 25.07 -5.50
C PHE A 834 35.69 26.34 -6.14
N ASP A 835 34.99 27.47 -6.01
CA ASP A 835 35.45 28.76 -6.52
C ASP A 835 36.79 29.20 -5.89
N ARG A 836 37.00 28.87 -4.62
CA ARG A 836 38.25 29.20 -3.90
C ARG A 836 39.37 28.23 -4.17
N HIS A 837 39.06 26.94 -4.27
CA HIS A 837 40.07 25.89 -4.17
C HIS A 837 40.23 24.99 -5.41
N CYS A 838 39.29 25.03 -6.36
CA CYS A 838 39.24 24.05 -7.45
C CYS A 838 39.26 24.67 -8.84
N ILE A 839 38.50 25.75 -9.09
CA ILE A 839 38.26 26.25 -10.46
C ILE A 839 39.50 26.78 -11.19
N THR A 840 40.56 27.10 -10.45
CA THR A 840 41.84 27.52 -11.03
C THR A 840 42.44 26.42 -11.89
N CYS A 841 42.33 25.14 -11.48
CA CYS A 841 42.77 23.99 -12.28
C CYS A 841 41.60 23.32 -13.02
N HIS A 842 40.39 23.43 -12.48
CA HIS A 842 39.19 22.75 -12.97
C HIS A 842 38.24 23.72 -13.66
N GLY A 843 38.74 24.42 -14.69
CA GLY A 843 37.94 25.38 -15.46
C GLY A 843 38.67 25.89 -16.69
N PRO A 844 37.99 26.68 -17.54
CA PRO A 844 38.58 27.23 -18.77
C PRO A 844 39.75 28.19 -18.50
N GLY A 845 39.89 28.68 -17.27
CA GLY A 845 41.03 29.50 -16.81
C GLY A 845 42.25 28.71 -16.34
N ASN A 846 42.34 27.40 -16.63
CA ASN A 846 43.46 26.57 -16.23
C ASN A 846 44.81 27.14 -16.74
N PRO A 847 45.86 27.24 -15.89
CA PRO A 847 47.19 27.73 -16.27
C PRO A 847 47.84 27.00 -17.46
N ASP A 848 47.56 25.70 -17.61
CA ASP A 848 48.04 24.85 -18.71
C ASP A 848 47.15 24.94 -19.97
N GLY A 849 46.12 25.78 -19.93
CA GLY A 849 45.18 26.04 -21.02
C GLY A 849 43.86 25.25 -20.92
N PRO A 850 42.83 25.64 -21.70
CA PRO A 850 41.48 25.07 -21.61
C PRO A 850 41.38 23.60 -22.07
N ASP A 851 42.38 23.09 -22.80
CA ASP A 851 42.43 21.70 -23.26
C ASP A 851 43.15 20.75 -22.28
N ALA A 852 43.70 21.28 -21.19
CA ALA A 852 44.38 20.49 -20.16
C ALA A 852 43.43 19.41 -19.59
N PRO A 853 43.90 18.19 -19.28
CA PRO A 853 43.05 17.12 -18.78
C PRO A 853 42.21 17.51 -17.56
N ALA A 854 42.76 18.29 -16.63
CA ALA A 854 42.05 18.80 -15.45
C ALA A 854 40.94 19.82 -15.80
N ALA A 855 41.19 20.69 -16.79
CA ALA A 855 40.24 21.69 -17.25
C ALA A 855 38.96 21.08 -17.87
N LYS A 856 39.05 19.84 -18.38
CA LYS A 856 37.88 19.08 -18.89
C LYS A 856 36.88 18.72 -17.80
N MET A 857 37.32 18.67 -16.54
CA MET A 857 36.44 18.57 -15.38
C MET A 857 36.11 20.00 -14.92
N ASN A 858 35.15 20.64 -15.60
CA ASN A 858 34.80 22.03 -15.33
C ASN A 858 33.95 22.16 -14.06
N LEU A 859 34.51 22.78 -13.01
CA LEU A 859 33.89 23.00 -11.70
C LEU A 859 33.42 24.43 -11.46
N THR A 860 33.22 25.22 -12.53
CA THR A 860 32.74 26.60 -12.44
C THR A 860 31.24 26.68 -12.08
N SER A 861 30.83 27.88 -11.65
CA SER A 861 29.45 28.24 -11.34
C SER A 861 28.59 28.61 -12.56
N GLU A 862 29.11 28.47 -13.78
CA GLU A 862 28.34 28.69 -15.03
C GLU A 862 27.10 27.79 -15.04
N ILE A 863 25.95 28.30 -15.47
CA ILE A 863 24.75 27.46 -15.59
C ILE A 863 24.85 26.59 -16.85
N ASP A 864 24.76 25.27 -16.67
CA ASP A 864 24.61 24.34 -17.78
C ASP A 864 23.20 24.51 -18.38
N PRO A 865 23.09 24.93 -19.65
CA PRO A 865 21.79 25.17 -20.29
C PRO A 865 20.97 23.89 -20.47
N THR A 866 21.59 22.72 -20.34
CA THR A 866 20.92 21.41 -20.49
C THR A 866 20.17 21.03 -19.22
N THR A 867 20.74 21.35 -18.05
CA THR A 867 20.23 20.90 -16.74
C THR A 867 19.61 22.05 -15.94
N GLY A 868 19.98 23.30 -16.24
CA GLY A 868 19.64 24.47 -15.44
C GLY A 868 20.38 24.52 -14.11
N MET A 869 21.41 23.68 -13.91
CA MET A 869 22.25 23.64 -12.71
C MET A 869 23.64 24.19 -13.02
N MET A 870 24.38 24.53 -11.96
CA MET A 870 25.81 24.89 -12.09
C MET A 870 26.60 23.78 -12.78
N ARG A 871 27.56 24.19 -13.61
CA ARG A 871 28.40 23.32 -14.45
C ARG A 871 29.13 22.31 -13.60
N SER A 872 29.69 22.75 -12.47
CA SER A 872 30.30 21.90 -11.46
C SER A 872 29.43 20.72 -11.02
N TYR A 873 28.16 20.96 -10.69
CA TYR A 873 27.24 19.91 -10.29
C TYR A 873 27.00 18.93 -11.44
N SER A 874 26.73 19.46 -12.63
CA SER A 874 26.53 18.65 -13.85
C SER A 874 27.79 17.85 -14.23
N THR A 875 28.97 18.34 -13.90
CA THR A 875 30.26 17.64 -14.09
C THR A 875 30.45 16.52 -13.06
N LEU A 876 30.05 16.72 -11.80
CA LEU A 876 30.08 15.67 -10.78
C LEU A 876 29.03 14.58 -11.01
N PHE A 877 27.90 14.96 -11.62
CA PHE A 877 26.75 14.11 -11.92
C PHE A 877 26.34 14.21 -13.40
N PRO A 878 27.09 13.58 -14.32
CA PRO A 878 26.86 13.73 -15.76
C PRO A 878 25.49 13.21 -16.21
N HIS A 879 24.78 14.02 -16.98
CA HIS A 879 23.49 13.69 -17.58
C HIS A 879 23.62 12.99 -18.93
N GLY A 880 22.64 12.15 -19.30
CA GLY A 880 22.61 11.48 -20.60
C GLY A 880 22.37 12.43 -21.76
N LYS A 881 22.77 12.02 -22.98
CA LYS A 881 22.62 12.81 -24.23
C LYS A 881 21.16 13.15 -24.62
N LYS A 882 20.16 12.65 -23.90
CA LYS A 882 18.76 13.05 -24.04
C LYS A 882 18.23 13.40 -22.65
N SER A 883 17.44 14.48 -22.55
CA SER A 883 16.65 14.79 -21.35
C SER A 883 15.90 13.54 -20.86
N GLY A 884 16.17 13.10 -19.64
CA GLY A 884 15.56 11.92 -19.03
C GLY A 884 16.06 10.56 -19.52
N SER A 885 17.09 10.50 -20.36
CA SER A 885 17.75 9.24 -20.76
C SER A 885 18.95 8.95 -19.86
N MET A 886 19.10 7.67 -19.52
CA MET A 886 20.30 7.11 -18.90
C MET A 886 21.57 7.56 -19.65
N VAL A 887 22.57 8.05 -18.93
CA VAL A 887 23.90 7.45 -19.08
C VAL A 887 23.79 6.11 -18.36
N SER A 888 24.23 5.01 -18.95
CA SER A 888 24.52 3.80 -18.18
C SER A 888 25.69 4.14 -17.24
N THR A 889 25.44 4.87 -16.15
CA THR A 889 26.44 5.09 -15.14
C THR A 889 26.57 3.77 -14.40
N GLU A 890 27.51 2.94 -14.83
CA GLU A 890 28.25 2.15 -13.84
C GLU A 890 28.63 3.12 -12.71
N GLU A 891 28.47 2.73 -11.44
CA GLU A 891 28.85 3.54 -10.26
C GLU A 891 30.25 4.17 -10.41
N ASN A 892 31.11 3.54 -11.23
CA ASN A 892 32.45 3.97 -11.60
C ASN A 892 32.57 5.38 -12.20
N MET A 893 31.50 5.99 -12.73
CA MET A 893 31.56 7.30 -13.37
C MET A 893 31.19 8.48 -12.46
N LEU A 894 30.55 8.27 -11.31
CA LEU A 894 30.16 9.36 -10.40
C LEU A 894 31.33 9.79 -9.52
N MET A 895 31.54 11.10 -9.38
CA MET A 895 32.55 11.64 -8.47
C MET A 895 32.11 11.60 -7.00
N VAL A 896 30.80 11.56 -6.77
CA VAL A 896 30.18 11.45 -5.45
C VAL A 896 29.37 10.16 -5.39
N SER A 897 29.66 9.34 -4.38
CA SER A 897 28.96 8.07 -4.14
C SER A 897 27.66 8.34 -3.40
N VAL A 898 26.54 8.12 -4.10
CA VAL A 898 25.19 8.39 -3.60
C VAL A 898 24.38 7.10 -3.47
N SER A 899 23.50 7.05 -2.48
CA SER A 899 22.39 6.10 -2.47
C SER A 899 21.28 6.57 -3.41
N ASN A 900 20.66 5.64 -4.13
CA ASN A 900 19.63 5.95 -5.11
C ASN A 900 18.38 5.09 -4.90
N LYS A 901 17.38 5.30 -5.77
CA LYS A 901 16.08 4.64 -5.65
C LYS A 901 16.06 3.13 -5.80
N HIS A 902 17.16 2.52 -6.25
CA HIS A 902 17.31 1.09 -6.44
C HIS A 902 18.30 0.47 -5.43
N SER A 903 18.76 1.23 -4.43
CA SER A 903 19.70 0.76 -3.40
C SER A 903 19.11 -0.28 -2.42
N GLY A 904 18.08 -1.04 -2.82
CA GLY A 904 17.50 -2.13 -2.04
C GLY A 904 16.88 -1.72 -0.71
N ALA A 905 16.28 -2.68 -0.01
CA ALA A 905 15.76 -2.52 1.34
C ALA A 905 16.73 -3.02 2.42
N GLU A 906 17.90 -3.57 2.07
CA GLU A 906 18.85 -4.13 3.02
C GLU A 906 19.50 -3.09 3.95
N ILE A 907 20.04 -3.61 5.05
CA ILE A 907 20.90 -2.86 5.96
C ILE A 907 22.12 -2.31 5.19
N SER A 908 22.45 -1.03 5.39
CA SER A 908 23.61 -0.39 4.77
C SER A 908 24.90 -1.12 5.14
N GLN A 909 25.79 -1.31 4.17
CA GLN A 909 27.13 -1.83 4.41
C GLN A 909 28.06 -0.70 4.90
N VAL A 910 29.15 -1.07 5.57
CA VAL A 910 30.13 -0.09 6.04
C VAL A 910 30.84 0.54 4.85
N ARG A 911 30.98 1.87 4.87
CA ARG A 911 31.56 2.71 3.81
C ARG A 911 30.92 2.46 2.43
N GLN A 912 29.63 2.12 2.42
CA GLN A 912 28.88 1.79 1.20
C GLN A 912 28.61 3.02 0.33
N PHE A 913 28.37 4.17 0.93
CA PHE A 913 28.01 5.42 0.25
C PHE A 913 28.75 6.60 0.88
N GLY A 914 28.55 7.80 0.36
CA GLY A 914 29.02 9.04 0.98
C GLY A 914 30.51 9.26 0.86
N SER A 915 31.05 10.04 1.79
CA SER A 915 32.36 10.67 1.71
C SER A 915 33.50 9.65 1.72
N SER A 916 33.36 8.54 2.46
CA SER A 916 34.39 7.49 2.51
C SER A 916 34.62 6.78 1.18
N ARG A 917 33.61 6.73 0.30
CA ARG A 917 33.66 6.03 -0.99
C ARG A 917 33.73 6.99 -2.19
N SER A 918 33.36 8.25 -1.98
CA SER A 918 33.31 9.26 -3.04
C SER A 918 34.69 9.56 -3.60
N ARG A 919 34.87 9.40 -4.92
CA ARG A 919 36.13 9.69 -5.61
C ARG A 919 36.60 11.12 -5.37
N LEU A 920 35.69 12.09 -5.34
CA LEU A 920 36.00 13.49 -5.01
C LEU A 920 36.78 13.59 -3.69
N ILE A 921 36.27 12.97 -2.64
CA ILE A 921 36.88 12.99 -1.30
C ILE A 921 38.17 12.17 -1.26
N ARG A 922 38.20 11.01 -1.93
CA ARG A 922 39.40 10.17 -2.01
C ARG A 922 40.55 10.88 -2.75
N HIS A 923 40.30 11.63 -3.82
CA HIS A 923 41.35 12.40 -4.48
C HIS A 923 41.88 13.51 -3.55
N LEU A 924 41.01 14.21 -2.83
CA LEU A 924 41.43 15.25 -1.86
C LEU A 924 42.28 14.72 -0.71
N LEU A 925 42.27 13.42 -0.43
CA LEU A 925 43.03 12.80 0.67
C LEU A 925 44.23 11.97 0.18
N ASP A 926 44.04 11.20 -0.89
CA ASP A 926 44.98 10.16 -1.32
C ASP A 926 45.92 10.66 -2.44
N ASP A 927 45.50 11.65 -3.25
CA ASP A 927 46.37 12.24 -4.28
C ASP A 927 47.30 13.29 -3.64
N PRO A 928 48.63 13.15 -3.75
CA PRO A 928 49.56 14.02 -3.04
C PRO A 928 49.40 15.52 -3.36
N GLU A 929 49.11 15.84 -4.62
CA GLU A 929 48.96 17.22 -5.07
C GLU A 929 47.68 17.84 -4.52
N HIS A 930 46.53 17.15 -4.66
CA HIS A 930 45.28 17.62 -4.07
C HIS A 930 45.32 17.66 -2.53
N ALA A 931 45.96 16.68 -1.90
CA ALA A 931 46.10 16.62 -0.45
C ALA A 931 46.87 17.83 0.10
N GLN A 932 47.97 18.20 -0.55
CA GLN A 932 48.81 19.33 -0.14
C GLN A 932 48.22 20.68 -0.56
N GLU A 933 47.86 20.82 -1.84
CA GLU A 933 47.55 22.12 -2.43
C GLU A 933 46.10 22.56 -2.23
N VAL A 934 45.18 21.60 -2.02
CA VAL A 934 43.75 21.86 -1.83
C VAL A 934 43.33 21.52 -0.40
N ARG A 935 43.37 20.24 -0.01
CA ARG A 935 42.89 19.81 1.31
C ARG A 935 43.69 20.44 2.44
N GLY A 936 45.02 20.54 2.32
CA GLY A 936 45.90 21.15 3.31
C GLY A 936 45.68 22.64 3.52
N LYS A 937 45.07 23.34 2.56
CA LYS A 937 44.75 24.78 2.63
C LYS A 937 43.29 25.07 2.95
N MET A 938 42.43 24.06 2.89
CA MET A 938 41.01 24.16 3.24
C MET A 938 40.85 24.23 4.76
N SER A 939 40.02 25.15 5.24
CA SER A 939 39.64 25.22 6.66
C SER A 939 38.86 23.98 7.09
N GLU A 940 38.85 23.68 8.39
CA GLU A 940 38.07 22.55 8.91
C GLU A 940 36.58 22.71 8.65
N GLU A 941 36.06 23.93 8.70
CA GLU A 941 34.65 24.23 8.41
C GLU A 941 34.28 23.94 6.95
N GLU A 942 35.11 24.34 5.99
CA GLU A 942 34.92 24.02 4.57
C GLU A 942 34.97 22.51 4.34
N TRP A 943 35.90 21.82 5.00
CA TRP A 943 36.01 20.37 4.92
C TRP A 943 34.75 19.68 5.46
N ILE A 944 34.30 20.05 6.66
CA ILE A 944 33.08 19.53 7.29
C ILE A 944 31.88 19.79 6.39
N ARG A 945 31.73 21.00 5.85
CA ARG A 945 30.63 21.36 4.95
C ARG A 945 30.62 20.51 3.67
N LEU A 946 31.79 20.29 3.05
CA LEU A 946 31.94 19.47 1.85
C LEU A 946 31.58 17.99 2.12
N VAL A 947 32.17 17.37 3.15
CA VAL A 947 31.92 15.94 3.43
C VAL A 947 30.48 15.72 3.91
N THR A 948 29.89 16.67 4.66
CA THR A 948 28.50 16.60 5.08
C THR A 948 27.54 16.67 3.91
N TRP A 949 27.79 17.55 2.93
CA TRP A 949 26.97 17.60 1.71
C TRP A 949 27.05 16.29 0.91
N VAL A 950 28.25 15.72 0.77
CA VAL A 950 28.44 14.40 0.15
C VAL A 950 27.66 13.32 0.91
N ASP A 951 27.80 13.28 2.25
CA ASP A 951 27.15 12.29 3.10
C ASP A 951 25.62 12.46 3.09
N ALA A 952 25.13 13.69 2.97
CA ALA A 952 23.72 14.03 2.80
C ALA A 952 23.16 13.66 1.41
N ASN A 953 23.91 12.89 0.62
CA ASN A 953 23.53 12.43 -0.72
C ASN A 953 23.41 13.59 -1.72
N ALA A 954 24.27 14.60 -1.58
CA ALA A 954 24.49 15.70 -2.50
C ALA A 954 23.25 16.55 -2.88
N PRO A 955 22.45 17.06 -1.93
CA PRO A 955 21.31 17.92 -2.26
C PRO A 955 21.74 19.20 -2.99
N TYR A 956 20.92 19.67 -3.93
CA TYR A 956 21.22 20.85 -4.74
C TYR A 956 20.51 22.12 -4.23
N TYR A 957 19.18 22.09 -4.09
CA TYR A 957 18.35 23.27 -3.77
C TYR A 957 18.09 23.44 -2.25
N ASP A 958 18.07 24.69 -1.77
CA ASP A 958 17.59 25.11 -0.42
C ASP A 958 16.19 25.75 -0.44
N THR A 959 15.53 25.78 -1.60
CA THR A 959 14.19 26.36 -1.78
C THR A 959 13.23 25.37 -2.45
N PHE A 960 11.94 25.69 -2.37
CA PHE A 960 10.85 24.94 -2.97
C PHE A 960 10.18 25.75 -4.08
N PHE A 961 9.54 25.04 -5.02
CA PHE A 961 8.80 25.63 -6.11
C PHE A 961 7.43 26.15 -5.66
N ASN A 962 7.16 27.41 -5.95
CA ASN A 962 5.81 27.95 -5.97
C ASN A 962 5.18 27.67 -7.34
N ARG A 963 4.06 26.94 -7.35
CA ARG A 963 3.30 26.62 -8.57
C ARG A 963 2.05 27.51 -8.75
N ARG A 964 1.75 28.36 -7.76
CA ARG A 964 0.52 29.15 -7.66
C ARG A 964 0.82 30.60 -7.30
N ASP A 965 1.94 31.11 -7.80
CA ASP A 965 2.30 32.51 -7.63
C ASP A 965 1.33 33.38 -8.46
N PRO A 966 0.52 34.25 -7.84
CA PRO A 966 -0.43 35.09 -8.56
C PRO A 966 0.25 36.12 -9.47
N GLU A 967 1.51 36.48 -9.18
CA GLU A 967 2.28 37.46 -9.97
C GLU A 967 3.10 36.80 -11.08
N ASN A 968 3.39 35.49 -10.96
CA ASN A 968 4.17 34.74 -11.94
C ASN A 968 3.53 33.39 -12.31
N PRO A 969 2.95 33.24 -13.51
CA PRO A 969 2.30 32.00 -13.92
C PRO A 969 3.29 30.85 -14.19
N ILE A 970 4.59 31.13 -14.26
CA ILE A 970 5.64 30.13 -14.46
C ILE A 970 6.12 29.68 -13.08
N PRO A 971 6.04 28.37 -12.76
CA PRO A 971 6.55 27.86 -11.49
C PRO A 971 8.01 28.26 -11.25
N SER A 972 8.30 28.79 -10.07
CA SER A 972 9.63 29.31 -9.73
C SER A 972 10.07 28.85 -8.34
N ARG A 973 11.39 28.74 -8.11
CA ARG A 973 11.98 28.35 -6.82
C ARG A 973 12.01 29.50 -5.80
N SER A 974 10.86 30.11 -5.53
CA SER A 974 10.76 31.32 -4.72
C SER A 974 10.50 31.07 -3.23
N ILE A 975 10.20 29.84 -2.81
CA ILE A 975 9.79 29.56 -1.43
C ILE A 975 10.99 29.10 -0.61
N ARG A 976 11.37 29.91 0.38
CA ARG A 976 12.32 29.53 1.44
C ARG A 976 11.54 29.20 2.70
N LYS A 977 11.80 28.04 3.31
CA LYS A 977 11.24 27.65 4.61
C LYS A 977 12.40 27.52 5.61
N THR A 978 12.20 28.03 6.81
CA THR A 978 13.05 27.73 7.96
C THR A 978 12.49 26.51 8.68
N PHE A 979 13.37 25.70 9.25
CA PHE A 979 13.00 24.51 9.99
C PHE A 979 13.52 24.67 11.42
N PRO A 980 12.78 25.31 12.34
CA PRO A 980 13.30 25.57 13.68
C PRO A 980 13.62 24.27 14.44
N ILE A 981 14.59 24.34 15.34
CA ILE A 981 14.96 23.23 16.22
C ILE A 981 14.90 23.73 17.67
N SER A 982 14.14 23.02 18.50
CA SER A 982 13.79 23.48 19.84
C SER A 982 14.92 23.46 20.88
N TYR A 983 16.08 22.83 20.62
CA TYR A 983 17.18 22.82 21.62
C TYR A 983 17.72 24.20 21.96
N TYR A 984 17.74 25.10 20.97
CA TYR A 984 18.52 26.33 21.02
C TYR A 984 17.66 27.58 21.20
N HIS A 985 16.33 27.44 21.17
CA HIS A 985 15.41 28.55 21.44
C HIS A 985 15.27 28.80 22.94
N GLN A 986 16.30 29.43 23.51
CA GLN A 986 16.15 30.31 24.65
C GLN A 986 15.98 31.74 24.13
N ASN A 987 14.88 32.39 24.48
CA ASN A 987 14.58 33.81 24.27
C ASN A 987 14.20 34.28 22.86
N THR A 988 12.93 34.12 22.50
CA THR A 988 12.14 35.22 21.90
C THR A 988 10.67 35.04 22.27
N LYS A 989 10.09 36.11 22.82
CA LYS A 989 8.69 36.19 23.26
C LYS A 989 7.70 36.23 22.10
#